data_AF-A0A2E8DAP3-F1
#
_entry.id   AF-A0A2E8DAP3-F1
#
_cell.length_a   1.000
_cell.length_b   1.000
_cell.length_c   1.000
_cell.angle_alpha   90.00
_cell.angle_beta   90.00
_cell.angle_gamma   90.00
#
_symmetry.space_group_name_H-M   'P 1'
#
loop_
_entity.id
_entity.type
_entity.pdbx_description
1 polymer ?
#
loop_
_entity_poly.entity_id
_entity_poly.type
_entity_poly.pdbx_seq_one_letter_code
_entity_poly.pdbx_strand_id
1 'polypeptide(L)'
;MIPTRPKRGLKLAQDKSRIDQVSALPFRWRNEMKTPLGVIVGTTVCFFGGNVDALDLIRDGRAVSTIVVPDQATATEQAAAERLVMYLRMASGAELPIVRESARPEAEPLISVGKTEMASAAGITEEGLKYDGYRLAVKDNTLYLLGRDTELIEAQRIFRAPLMGGAQGSIRAAFGLLDRLGFRWLQPTPMGTHVPELKTVSIPDDLNVTYEPPFMYMQGRMFNWGDWSLANSFRVSIKAFGRGGHTWPAALPASLFDEHPECFVMRDGKRQLNKSLPQYCSSSPETRRRVAEWTMNILKQGHEMVQLAQQDGFVPCECELCAKLSPGDQVHEANRKIIEMIGDEYPDRVVQVLIYGPTRTPPTQFESYPPNTVVELTDTSEEAIAYWKKTVTGGLTLYAYYMEPAFDNGYTPAFPPVLAAAKLKSWMAHGVKGIYWSAGGLRWGTEGPTYYVIGRMASDPTLDWQQVYEEYLNLTFRKAAPEMKQYYDTLYERLARFRDPTNDRHLIGSGPDGAYKHGGSHRETVKAVYPEETLVELQRYLDEADKQAGDDEKALGWIRLARIQYEQYALLARMHHEGQTREEVRKRAGDYYAWVDEIVQLDKTDPDFKKNFFPDDDAAFGPVWNDADRLKTNFGRLPPEWFHWDRANVLQSQ
;
A
#
# COMPACT_ATOMS: atom_id res chain seq x y z
N MET A 1 50.75 -16.64 -31.00
CA MET A 1 50.61 -16.08 -32.36
C MET A 1 49.80 -17.07 -33.19
N ILE A 2 48.50 -16.83 -33.31
CA ILE A 2 47.55 -17.63 -34.10
C ILE A 2 46.64 -16.62 -34.82
N PRO A 3 46.31 -16.84 -36.12
CA PRO A 3 46.07 -15.77 -37.08
C PRO A 3 44.61 -15.31 -37.15
N THR A 4 44.48 -14.08 -37.64
CA THR A 4 43.26 -13.33 -37.92
C THR A 4 42.32 -14.03 -38.91
N ARG A 5 41.02 -14.03 -38.60
CA ARG A 5 39.92 -14.32 -39.54
C ARG A 5 39.05 -13.06 -39.74
N PRO A 6 38.40 -12.91 -40.91
CA PRO A 6 38.11 -11.62 -41.51
C PRO A 6 36.75 -11.02 -41.12
N LYS A 7 36.69 -9.69 -41.11
CA LYS A 7 35.46 -8.89 -41.01
C LYS A 7 34.54 -9.20 -42.20
N ARG A 8 33.38 -9.82 -41.97
CA ARG A 8 32.23 -9.74 -42.89
C ARG A 8 31.44 -8.50 -42.54
N GLY A 9 31.54 -7.49 -43.40
CA GLY A 9 30.62 -6.35 -43.40
C GLY A 9 29.26 -6.78 -43.94
N LEU A 10 28.23 -6.70 -43.09
CA LEU A 10 26.85 -6.59 -43.55
C LEU A 10 26.56 -5.10 -43.70
N LYS A 11 26.50 -4.64 -44.97
CA LYS A 11 25.87 -3.37 -45.34
C LYS A 11 24.37 -3.52 -45.06
N LEU A 12 23.89 -2.94 -43.96
CA LEU A 12 22.48 -2.62 -43.80
C LEU A 12 22.18 -1.42 -44.70
N ALA A 13 21.46 -1.69 -45.78
CA ALA A 13 20.82 -0.67 -46.58
C ALA A 13 19.89 0.15 -45.67
N GLN A 14 20.09 1.46 -45.65
CA GLN A 14 19.18 2.42 -45.05
C GLN A 14 17.91 2.46 -45.90
N ASP A 15 16.91 1.66 -45.54
CA ASP A 15 15.55 1.83 -46.04
C ASP A 15 14.74 2.60 -44.97
N LYS A 16 14.73 3.92 -45.11
CA LYS A 16 14.02 4.90 -44.27
C LYS A 16 12.53 4.97 -44.63
N SER A 17 11.80 3.85 -44.69
CA SER A 17 10.40 3.89 -45.14
C SER A 17 9.40 3.04 -44.35
N ARG A 18 9.75 2.52 -43.16
CA ARG A 18 8.82 1.70 -42.35
C ARG A 18 8.76 2.02 -40.85
N ILE A 19 9.09 3.25 -40.46
CA ILE A 19 8.97 3.73 -39.06
C ILE A 19 7.81 4.75 -38.87
N ASP A 20 7.08 5.11 -39.93
CA ASP A 20 6.03 6.13 -39.86
C ASP A 20 4.58 5.60 -39.79
N GLN A 21 4.32 4.43 -39.19
CA GLN A 21 2.93 3.89 -39.11
C GLN A 21 2.45 3.36 -37.75
N VAL A 22 3.10 3.68 -36.63
CA VAL A 22 2.51 3.40 -35.29
C VAL A 22 2.47 4.64 -34.37
N SER A 23 2.82 5.81 -34.89
CA SER A 23 2.82 7.10 -34.17
C SER A 23 1.77 8.06 -34.75
N ALA A 24 0.50 7.65 -34.78
CA ALA A 24 -0.60 8.55 -35.12
C ALA A 24 -1.93 8.10 -34.50
N LEU A 25 -2.07 8.26 -33.19
CA LEU A 25 -3.38 8.51 -32.58
C LEU A 25 -3.31 9.86 -31.85
N PRO A 26 -3.83 10.94 -32.45
CA PRO A 26 -3.95 12.21 -31.75
C PRO A 26 -5.16 12.11 -30.82
N PHE A 27 -4.93 11.99 -29.50
CA PHE A 27 -5.96 12.22 -28.49
C PHE A 27 -6.26 13.73 -28.47
N ARG A 28 -7.13 14.18 -29.38
CA ARG A 28 -7.66 15.55 -29.41
C ARG A 28 -8.89 15.63 -28.53
N TRP A 29 -8.78 16.38 -27.44
CA TRP A 29 -9.91 16.94 -26.73
C TRP A 29 -10.75 17.79 -27.71
N ARG A 30 -12.03 17.44 -27.87
CA ARG A 30 -13.06 18.34 -28.41
C ARG A 30 -14.20 18.43 -27.40
N ASN A 31 -14.25 19.58 -26.75
CA ASN A 31 -15.48 20.16 -26.22
C ASN A 31 -16.46 20.33 -27.37
N GLU A 32 -17.60 19.63 -27.31
CA GLU A 32 -18.87 20.07 -27.86
C GLU A 32 -19.95 19.02 -27.55
N MET A 33 -20.65 19.20 -26.43
CA MET A 33 -22.10 18.97 -26.35
C MET A 33 -22.64 19.89 -25.25
N LYS A 34 -23.23 21.01 -25.71
CA LYS A 34 -24.06 21.87 -24.89
C LYS A 34 -25.38 21.15 -24.61
N THR A 35 -25.52 20.66 -23.39
CA THR A 35 -26.81 20.42 -22.74
C THR A 35 -26.69 21.03 -21.35
N PRO A 36 -27.66 21.85 -20.90
CA PRO A 36 -27.56 22.48 -19.59
C PRO A 36 -27.83 21.42 -18.53
N LEU A 37 -26.79 20.76 -18.03
CA LEU A 37 -26.89 20.02 -16.78
C LEU A 37 -26.81 21.05 -15.66
N GLY A 38 -27.97 21.35 -15.08
CA GLY A 38 -28.02 22.02 -13.79
C GLY A 38 -27.19 21.22 -12.79
N VAL A 39 -26.22 21.90 -12.18
CA VAL A 39 -25.49 21.40 -11.02
C VAL A 39 -26.51 21.23 -9.90
N ILE A 40 -26.99 20.00 -9.72
CA ILE A 40 -27.65 19.59 -8.48
C ILE A 40 -26.50 19.18 -7.56
N VAL A 41 -26.08 20.09 -6.68
CA VAL A 41 -25.45 19.70 -5.40
C VAL A 41 -26.57 19.01 -4.62
N GLY A 42 -26.76 17.73 -4.92
CA GLY A 42 -27.71 16.89 -4.25
C GLY A 42 -27.08 16.44 -2.96
N THR A 43 -27.58 16.95 -1.85
CA THR A 43 -27.85 16.06 -0.71
C THR A 43 -28.55 14.85 -1.32
N THR A 44 -27.87 13.72 -1.47
CA THR A 44 -28.55 12.47 -1.77
C THR A 44 -29.31 12.08 -0.51
N VAL A 45 -30.41 12.78 -0.24
CA VAL A 45 -31.57 12.13 0.35
C VAL A 45 -32.08 11.27 -0.78
N CYS A 46 -31.76 9.98 -0.74
CA CYS A 46 -32.49 8.98 -1.52
C CYS A 46 -33.95 9.03 -1.04
N PHE A 47 -34.76 9.93 -1.58
CA PHE A 47 -36.20 9.72 -1.64
C PHE A 47 -36.42 8.66 -2.72
N PHE A 48 -36.27 7.39 -2.36
CA PHE A 48 -36.97 6.34 -3.07
C PHE A 48 -38.47 6.60 -2.87
N GLY A 49 -39.11 7.17 -3.90
CA GLY A 49 -40.55 7.39 -3.96
C GLY A 49 -41.34 6.08 -4.21
N GLY A 50 -40.92 5.00 -3.56
CA GLY A 50 -41.72 3.81 -3.31
C GLY A 50 -41.67 3.57 -1.81
N ASN A 51 -42.76 3.09 -1.20
CA ASN A 51 -42.71 2.57 0.17
C ASN A 51 -41.71 1.40 0.19
N VAL A 52 -40.44 1.70 0.42
CA VAL A 52 -39.46 0.72 0.89
C VAL A 52 -39.69 0.73 2.39
N ASP A 53 -40.30 -0.34 2.89
CA ASP A 53 -40.37 -0.55 4.32
C ASP A 53 -38.92 -0.53 4.85
N ALA A 54 -38.67 0.20 5.95
CA ALA A 54 -37.32 0.44 6.42
C ALA A 54 -37.22 0.18 7.93
N LEU A 55 -36.10 -0.41 8.33
CA LEU A 55 -35.75 -0.63 9.72
C LEU A 55 -35.06 0.62 10.27
N ASP A 56 -35.76 1.37 11.11
CA ASP A 56 -35.18 2.51 11.82
C ASP A 56 -34.30 2.03 12.98
N LEU A 57 -33.04 2.47 12.97
CA LEU A 57 -32.08 2.23 14.05
C LEU A 57 -32.00 3.44 15.01
N ILE A 58 -32.05 4.64 14.42
CA ILE A 58 -32.06 5.93 15.10
C ILE A 58 -33.15 6.77 14.47
N ARG A 59 -33.95 7.47 15.28
CA ARG A 59 -34.97 8.41 14.81
C ARG A 59 -34.85 9.73 15.55
N ASP A 60 -34.74 10.83 14.82
CA ASP A 60 -34.65 12.20 15.36
C ASP A 60 -33.57 12.39 16.45
N GLY A 61 -32.41 11.75 16.26
CA GLY A 61 -31.27 11.78 17.17
C GLY A 61 -31.45 10.93 18.43
N ARG A 62 -32.43 10.00 18.45
CA ARG A 62 -32.67 9.07 19.54
C ARG A 62 -32.53 7.63 19.07
N ALA A 63 -31.85 6.80 19.87
CA ALA A 63 -31.80 5.37 19.60
C ALA A 63 -33.21 4.77 19.68
N VAL A 64 -33.59 4.01 18.66
CA VAL A 64 -34.83 3.22 18.63
C VAL A 64 -34.53 1.73 18.40
N SER A 65 -33.25 1.36 18.51
CA SER A 65 -32.74 0.01 18.37
C SER A 65 -31.66 -0.27 19.42
N THR A 66 -31.46 -1.56 19.69
CA THR A 66 -30.39 -2.06 20.58
C THR A 66 -29.41 -2.92 19.81
N ILE A 67 -28.11 -2.72 20.06
CA ILE A 67 -27.06 -3.61 19.56
C ILE A 67 -26.98 -4.83 20.47
N VAL A 68 -27.06 -6.01 19.88
CA VAL A 68 -26.99 -7.31 20.56
C VAL A 68 -25.73 -8.02 20.11
N VAL A 69 -24.89 -8.42 21.08
CA VAL A 69 -23.69 -9.24 20.86
C VAL A 69 -23.83 -10.60 21.56
N PRO A 70 -23.07 -11.64 21.16
CA PRO A 70 -23.13 -12.94 21.83
C PRO A 70 -22.87 -12.84 23.33
N ASP A 71 -23.47 -13.75 24.11
CA ASP A 71 -23.22 -13.83 25.56
C ASP A 71 -21.72 -14.00 25.87
N GLN A 72 -20.99 -14.69 25.01
CA GLN A 72 -19.54 -14.86 25.05
C GLN A 72 -18.84 -14.16 23.86
N ALA A 73 -19.25 -12.92 23.56
CA ALA A 73 -18.66 -12.13 22.49
C ALA A 73 -17.12 -12.07 22.58
N THR A 74 -16.47 -12.32 21.45
CA THR A 74 -15.04 -12.15 21.26
C THR A 74 -14.64 -10.67 21.29
N ALA A 75 -13.34 -10.40 21.44
CA ALA A 75 -12.83 -9.03 21.36
C ALA A 75 -13.18 -8.35 20.03
N THR A 76 -13.18 -9.09 18.92
CA THR A 76 -13.51 -8.57 17.58
C THR A 76 -14.98 -8.17 17.47
N GLU A 77 -15.90 -9.00 17.97
CA GLU A 77 -17.35 -8.73 17.95
C GLU A 77 -17.71 -7.54 18.84
N GLN A 78 -17.15 -7.49 20.05
CA GLN A 78 -17.33 -6.35 20.95
C GLN A 78 -16.78 -5.05 20.33
N ALA A 79 -15.58 -5.10 19.75
CA ALA A 79 -14.94 -3.97 19.10
C ALA A 79 -15.69 -3.48 17.85
N ALA A 80 -16.45 -4.35 17.18
CA ALA A 80 -17.33 -3.98 16.07
C ALA A 80 -18.56 -3.22 16.57
N ALA A 81 -19.21 -3.70 17.63
CA ALA A 81 -20.35 -3.03 18.26
C ALA A 81 -19.98 -1.63 18.78
N GLU A 82 -18.83 -1.50 19.44
CA GLU A 82 -18.34 -0.21 19.97
C GLU A 82 -18.06 0.80 18.86
N ARG A 83 -17.50 0.36 17.71
CA ARG A 83 -17.30 1.23 16.55
C ARG A 83 -18.61 1.71 15.95
N LEU A 84 -19.63 0.86 15.86
CA LEU A 84 -20.96 1.28 15.41
C LEU A 84 -21.52 2.36 16.33
N VAL A 85 -21.49 2.17 17.65
CA VAL A 85 -21.93 3.18 18.61
C VAL A 85 -21.15 4.48 18.43
N MET A 86 -19.82 4.40 18.36
CA MET A 86 -18.96 5.57 18.19
C MET A 86 -19.33 6.38 16.95
N TYR A 87 -19.36 5.75 15.78
CA TYR A 87 -19.60 6.45 14.52
C TYR A 87 -21.06 6.92 14.37
N LEU A 88 -22.04 6.09 14.74
CA LEU A 88 -23.45 6.49 14.69
C LEU A 88 -23.75 7.64 15.66
N ARG A 89 -23.08 7.67 16.83
CA ARG A 89 -23.16 8.80 17.75
C ARG A 89 -22.56 10.07 17.16
N MET A 90 -21.42 9.99 16.48
CA MET A 90 -20.83 11.15 15.81
C MET A 90 -21.78 11.75 14.76
N ALA A 91 -22.50 10.92 14.00
CA ALA A 91 -23.42 11.37 12.95
C ALA A 91 -24.77 11.88 13.47
N SER A 92 -25.32 11.24 14.51
CA SER A 92 -26.70 11.47 14.94
C SER A 92 -26.82 12.20 16.28
N GLY A 93 -25.84 12.02 17.17
CA GLY A 93 -25.91 12.36 18.59
C GLY A 93 -26.55 11.26 19.46
N ALA A 94 -27.11 10.21 18.87
CA ALA A 94 -27.72 9.10 19.59
C ALA A 94 -26.68 8.10 20.09
N GLU A 95 -26.92 7.52 21.26
CA GLU A 95 -26.10 6.43 21.82
C GLU A 95 -26.96 5.16 21.83
N LEU A 96 -26.58 4.17 21.04
CA LEU A 96 -27.26 2.88 21.01
C LEU A 96 -26.74 2.02 22.17
N PRO A 97 -27.61 1.39 22.97
CA PRO A 97 -27.18 0.45 23.99
C PRO A 97 -26.57 -0.81 23.34
N ILE A 98 -25.54 -1.37 23.98
CA ILE A 98 -24.98 -2.68 23.66
C ILE A 98 -25.38 -3.63 24.78
N VAL A 99 -26.06 -4.73 24.45
CA VAL A 99 -26.46 -5.77 25.41
C VAL A 99 -25.99 -7.14 24.95
N ARG A 100 -25.89 -8.06 25.91
CA ARG A 100 -25.70 -9.49 25.62
C ARG A 100 -27.00 -10.10 25.13
N GLU A 101 -26.90 -11.14 24.31
CA GLU A 101 -28.04 -11.83 23.71
C GLU A 101 -29.08 -12.31 24.73
N SER A 102 -28.64 -12.83 25.87
CA SER A 102 -29.51 -13.23 26.99
C SER A 102 -30.32 -12.08 27.62
N ALA A 103 -29.90 -10.84 27.41
CA ALA A 103 -30.55 -9.63 27.90
C ALA A 103 -31.24 -8.83 26.79
N ARG A 104 -31.41 -9.41 25.59
CA ARG A 104 -32.03 -8.71 24.46
C ARG A 104 -33.50 -8.36 24.76
N PRO A 105 -33.97 -7.17 24.35
CA PRO A 105 -35.37 -6.81 24.43
C PRO A 105 -36.20 -7.52 23.33
N GLU A 106 -37.48 -7.78 23.63
CA GLU A 106 -38.37 -8.56 22.73
C GLU A 106 -39.11 -7.70 21.68
N ALA A 107 -39.34 -6.41 21.95
CA ALA A 107 -40.34 -5.61 21.23
C ALA A 107 -39.76 -4.36 20.52
N GLU A 108 -38.47 -4.38 20.17
CA GLU A 108 -37.81 -3.27 19.47
C GLU A 108 -36.90 -3.76 18.34
N PRO A 109 -36.59 -2.89 17.36
CA PRO A 109 -35.54 -3.12 16.37
C PRO A 109 -34.21 -3.56 17.01
N LEU A 110 -33.58 -4.59 16.45
CA LEU A 110 -32.30 -5.09 16.94
C LEU A 110 -31.20 -4.96 15.89
N ILE A 111 -29.96 -4.77 16.34
CA ILE A 111 -28.75 -4.89 15.54
C ILE A 111 -27.92 -6.05 16.11
N SER A 112 -28.03 -7.22 15.50
CA SER A 112 -27.22 -8.39 15.87
C SER A 112 -25.81 -8.27 15.30
N VAL A 113 -24.79 -8.16 16.15
CA VAL A 113 -23.38 -8.06 15.75
C VAL A 113 -22.62 -9.31 16.19
N GLY A 114 -22.01 -10.02 15.25
CA GLY A 114 -21.26 -11.26 15.51
C GLY A 114 -22.11 -12.53 15.45
N LYS A 115 -21.54 -13.63 15.95
CA LYS A 115 -22.09 -14.99 15.89
C LYS A 115 -23.13 -15.22 16.98
N THR A 116 -24.22 -14.46 16.96
CA THR A 116 -25.35 -14.63 17.88
C THR A 116 -26.17 -15.87 17.51
N GLU A 117 -26.88 -16.44 18.48
CA GLU A 117 -27.87 -17.49 18.22
C GLU A 117 -29.01 -16.94 17.33
N MET A 118 -29.34 -15.65 17.42
CA MET A 118 -30.30 -14.99 16.52
C MET A 118 -29.86 -15.09 15.06
N ALA A 119 -28.58 -14.84 14.77
CA ALA A 119 -28.05 -14.91 13.41
C ALA A 119 -28.13 -16.35 12.88
N SER A 120 -27.71 -17.31 13.69
CA SER A 120 -27.82 -18.75 13.38
C SER A 120 -29.26 -19.16 13.09
N ALA A 121 -30.21 -18.82 13.97
CA ALA A 121 -31.64 -19.13 13.81
C ALA A 121 -32.27 -18.44 12.57
N ALA A 122 -31.76 -17.26 12.20
CA ALA A 122 -32.17 -16.56 10.99
C ALA A 122 -31.62 -17.18 9.69
N GLY A 123 -30.68 -18.14 9.79
CA GLY A 123 -29.97 -18.75 8.66
C GLY A 123 -28.77 -17.93 8.18
N ILE A 124 -28.31 -16.96 8.98
CA ILE A 124 -27.20 -16.07 8.65
C ILE A 124 -25.95 -16.61 9.35
N THR A 125 -25.13 -17.34 8.60
CA THR A 125 -23.93 -18.03 9.11
C THR A 125 -22.64 -17.49 8.47
N GLU A 126 -21.46 -17.93 8.90
CA GLU A 126 -20.20 -17.57 8.23
C GLU A 126 -19.85 -18.53 7.08
N GLU A 127 -20.71 -19.50 6.81
CA GLU A 127 -20.47 -20.56 5.84
C GLU A 127 -20.19 -19.97 4.44
N GLY A 128 -19.09 -20.39 3.82
CA GLY A 128 -18.68 -19.93 2.50
C GLY A 128 -17.98 -18.57 2.49
N LEU A 129 -17.92 -17.83 3.61
CA LEU A 129 -17.14 -16.59 3.67
C LEU A 129 -15.64 -16.89 3.64
N LYS A 130 -14.91 -16.18 2.77
CA LYS A 130 -13.44 -16.20 2.73
C LYS A 130 -12.87 -15.05 3.55
N TYR A 131 -11.62 -15.23 4.02
CA TYR A 131 -10.86 -14.15 4.65
C TYR A 131 -11.65 -13.53 5.81
N ASP A 132 -11.82 -12.21 5.83
CA ASP A 132 -12.68 -11.47 6.73
C ASP A 132 -13.90 -10.89 6.00
N GLY A 133 -14.47 -11.68 5.10
CA GLY A 133 -15.77 -11.42 4.49
C GLY A 133 -16.89 -11.34 5.52
N TYR A 134 -17.99 -10.71 5.12
CA TYR A 134 -19.13 -10.45 6.00
C TYR A 134 -20.47 -10.52 5.27
N ARG A 135 -21.53 -10.58 6.07
CA ARG A 135 -22.94 -10.51 5.67
C ARG A 135 -23.62 -9.36 6.40
N LEU A 136 -24.39 -8.58 5.65
CA LEU A 136 -25.35 -7.61 6.18
C LEU A 136 -26.73 -8.04 5.71
N ALA A 137 -27.66 -8.28 6.63
CA ALA A 137 -29.01 -8.68 6.23
C ALA A 137 -30.05 -8.12 7.19
N VAL A 138 -31.22 -7.71 6.68
CA VAL A 138 -32.38 -7.41 7.51
C VAL A 138 -33.37 -8.57 7.41
N LYS A 139 -33.85 -9.04 8.57
CA LYS A 139 -34.89 -10.06 8.68
C LYS A 139 -35.63 -9.90 10.00
N ASP A 140 -36.96 -10.02 9.98
CA ASP A 140 -37.80 -10.02 11.17
C ASP A 140 -37.48 -8.85 12.14
N ASN A 141 -37.42 -7.63 11.60
CA ASN A 141 -37.12 -6.39 12.35
C ASN A 141 -35.72 -6.37 13.02
N THR A 142 -34.79 -7.17 12.52
CA THR A 142 -33.40 -7.24 13.00
C THR A 142 -32.43 -7.02 11.84
N LEU A 143 -31.45 -6.13 12.04
CA LEU A 143 -30.28 -6.01 11.19
C LEU A 143 -29.18 -6.94 11.72
N TYR A 144 -28.65 -7.81 10.87
CA TYR A 144 -27.58 -8.74 11.18
C TYR A 144 -26.27 -8.30 10.52
N LEU A 145 -25.24 -8.13 11.34
CA LEU A 145 -23.85 -7.89 10.96
C LEU A 145 -23.03 -9.10 11.39
N LEU A 146 -22.78 -10.01 10.47
CA LEU A 146 -22.01 -11.22 10.73
C LEU A 146 -20.76 -11.21 9.87
N GLY A 147 -19.59 -11.46 10.46
CA GLY A 147 -18.38 -11.68 9.68
C GLY A 147 -17.57 -12.88 10.13
N ARG A 148 -16.70 -13.34 9.24
CA ARG A 148 -15.75 -14.41 9.54
C ARG A 148 -14.63 -13.87 10.42
N ASP A 149 -14.58 -14.35 11.65
CA ASP A 149 -13.55 -13.99 12.63
C ASP A 149 -12.64 -15.17 12.92
N THR A 150 -11.34 -14.90 13.12
CA THR A 150 -10.40 -15.85 13.70
C THR A 150 -9.68 -15.20 14.87
N GLU A 151 -9.07 -16.02 15.72
CA GLU A 151 -8.05 -15.53 16.64
C GLU A 151 -6.96 -14.76 15.87
N LEU A 152 -6.47 -13.67 16.47
CA LEU A 152 -5.40 -12.85 15.92
C LEU A 152 -4.06 -13.29 16.50
N ILE A 153 -3.05 -13.48 15.65
CA ILE A 153 -1.68 -13.78 16.06
C ILE A 153 -0.68 -12.85 15.38
N GLU A 154 0.56 -12.77 15.89
CA GLU A 154 1.60 -11.89 15.31
C GLU A 154 1.97 -12.32 13.88
N ALA A 155 1.54 -11.57 12.88
CA ALA A 155 1.68 -11.91 11.47
C ALA A 155 2.89 -11.34 10.74
N GLN A 156 3.49 -10.26 11.23
CA GLN A 156 4.72 -9.77 10.63
C GLN A 156 5.48 -8.93 11.65
N ARG A 157 6.80 -9.07 11.65
CA ARG A 157 7.68 -8.13 12.32
C ARG A 157 8.21 -7.11 11.31
N ILE A 158 7.40 -6.10 10.99
CA ILE A 158 7.89 -4.90 10.30
C ILE A 158 8.45 -3.94 11.37
N PHE A 159 9.33 -3.03 10.94
CA PHE A 159 9.72 -1.86 11.73
C PHE A 159 8.49 -1.24 12.44
N ARG A 160 8.51 -1.26 13.78
CA ARG A 160 7.68 -0.47 14.74
C ARG A 160 6.55 -1.15 15.50
N ALA A 161 6.06 -2.34 15.13
CA ALA A 161 5.18 -3.13 16.00
C ALA A 161 4.97 -4.55 15.44
N PRO A 162 4.67 -5.56 16.29
CA PRO A 162 4.11 -6.81 15.82
C PRO A 162 2.79 -6.53 15.10
N LEU A 163 2.71 -6.85 13.80
CA LEU A 163 1.45 -6.80 13.07
C LEU A 163 0.59 -7.97 13.52
N MET A 164 -0.71 -7.78 13.69
CA MET A 164 -1.64 -8.86 13.98
C MET A 164 -2.30 -9.36 12.69
N GLY A 165 -2.37 -10.67 12.50
CA GLY A 165 -3.06 -11.30 11.37
C GLY A 165 -4.08 -12.34 11.83
N GLY A 166 -5.14 -12.43 11.04
CA GLY A 166 -6.33 -13.20 11.32
C GLY A 166 -7.57 -12.44 10.86
N ALA A 167 -8.66 -13.15 10.62
CA ALA A 167 -9.86 -12.55 10.07
C ALA A 167 -10.57 -11.70 11.13
N GLN A 168 -10.98 -10.49 10.74
CA GLN A 168 -11.72 -9.54 11.58
C GLN A 168 -13.05 -9.16 10.92
N GLY A 169 -13.79 -10.17 10.44
CA GLY A 169 -15.02 -10.01 9.69
C GLY A 169 -16.08 -9.19 10.42
N SER A 170 -16.23 -9.31 11.74
CA SER A 170 -17.25 -8.53 12.47
C SER A 170 -16.96 -7.03 12.43
N ILE A 171 -15.68 -6.64 12.58
CA ILE A 171 -15.26 -5.25 12.42
C ILE A 171 -15.46 -4.79 10.96
N ARG A 172 -15.15 -5.66 10.00
CA ARG A 172 -15.39 -5.39 8.57
C ARG A 172 -16.87 -5.22 8.24
N ALA A 173 -17.77 -5.96 8.89
CA ALA A 173 -19.22 -5.79 8.76
C ALA A 173 -19.67 -4.41 9.26
N ALA A 174 -19.16 -3.97 10.41
CA ALA A 174 -19.42 -2.63 10.94
C ALA A 174 -18.97 -1.52 9.97
N PHE A 175 -17.73 -1.59 9.47
CA PHE A 175 -17.25 -0.65 8.44
C PHE A 175 -18.05 -0.74 7.14
N GLY A 176 -18.47 -1.94 6.74
CA GLY A 176 -19.30 -2.16 5.57
C GLY A 176 -20.68 -1.49 5.67
N LEU A 177 -21.30 -1.50 6.85
CA LEU A 177 -22.53 -0.77 7.10
C LEU A 177 -22.29 0.74 7.10
N LEU A 178 -21.26 1.20 7.82
CA LEU A 178 -20.93 2.62 7.93
C LEU A 178 -20.58 3.25 6.56
N ASP A 179 -19.85 2.53 5.68
CA ASP A 179 -19.57 2.98 4.32
C ASP A 179 -20.87 3.17 3.51
N ARG A 180 -21.85 2.28 3.66
CA ARG A 180 -23.19 2.41 3.03
C ARG A 180 -24.00 3.58 3.58
N LEU A 181 -23.77 3.95 4.83
CA LEU A 181 -24.36 5.13 5.47
C LEU A 181 -23.65 6.45 5.10
N GLY A 182 -22.55 6.38 4.34
CA GLY A 182 -21.84 7.56 3.84
C GLY A 182 -20.61 7.99 4.65
N PHE A 183 -20.21 7.22 5.68
CA PHE A 183 -18.96 7.49 6.38
C PHE A 183 -17.76 7.23 5.47
N ARG A 184 -16.72 8.08 5.56
CA ARG A 184 -15.44 7.89 4.84
C ARG A 184 -14.26 8.09 5.76
N TRP A 185 -13.20 7.31 5.52
CA TRP A 185 -11.91 7.45 6.19
C TRP A 185 -10.89 7.91 5.15
N LEU A 186 -10.79 9.22 4.97
CA LEU A 186 -9.98 9.87 3.95
C LEU A 186 -8.50 9.80 4.33
N GLN A 187 -8.18 10.08 5.60
CA GLN A 187 -6.81 10.05 6.14
C GLN A 187 -6.78 9.51 7.58
N PRO A 188 -5.63 8.99 8.07
CA PRO A 188 -5.52 8.37 9.38
C PRO A 188 -5.27 9.40 10.49
N THR A 189 -6.18 10.36 10.60
CA THR A 189 -6.17 11.39 11.66
C THR A 189 -7.60 11.65 12.12
N PRO A 190 -7.80 12.32 13.27
CA PRO A 190 -9.13 12.72 13.74
C PRO A 190 -9.92 13.51 12.69
N MET A 191 -9.28 14.45 11.97
CA MET A 191 -9.96 15.22 10.90
C MET A 191 -10.10 14.44 9.59
N GLY A 192 -9.44 13.30 9.46
CA GLY A 192 -9.43 12.47 8.25
C GLY A 192 -10.69 11.63 8.08
N THR A 193 -11.60 11.65 9.06
CA THR A 193 -12.91 11.00 8.95
C THR A 193 -13.96 11.99 8.44
N HIS A 194 -14.72 11.60 7.43
CA HIS A 194 -15.97 12.23 7.05
C HIS A 194 -17.13 11.53 7.75
N VAL A 195 -17.91 12.32 8.48
CA VAL A 195 -19.10 11.88 9.19
C VAL A 195 -20.30 12.53 8.51
N PRO A 196 -21.25 11.75 7.96
CA PRO A 196 -22.48 12.29 7.40
C PRO A 196 -23.39 12.81 8.53
N GLU A 197 -24.21 13.82 8.23
CA GLU A 197 -25.22 14.30 9.18
C GLU A 197 -26.47 13.41 9.09
N LEU A 198 -26.70 12.56 10.09
CA LEU A 198 -27.79 11.57 10.08
C LEU A 198 -28.61 11.65 11.37
N LYS A 199 -29.65 12.49 11.42
CA LYS A 199 -30.58 12.51 12.57
C LYS A 199 -31.48 11.28 12.62
N THR A 200 -31.76 10.68 11.47
CA THR A 200 -32.46 9.40 11.37
C THR A 200 -31.58 8.45 10.57
N VAL A 201 -31.43 7.22 11.07
CA VAL A 201 -30.68 6.14 10.43
C VAL A 201 -31.66 5.01 10.17
N SER A 202 -32.01 4.83 8.91
CA SER A 202 -32.94 3.80 8.44
C SER A 202 -32.24 2.89 7.46
N ILE A 203 -32.48 1.58 7.59
CA ILE A 203 -31.88 0.55 6.74
C ILE A 203 -32.99 -0.07 5.88
N PRO A 204 -32.79 -0.29 4.57
CA PRO A 204 -33.76 -1.00 3.75
C PRO A 204 -34.09 -2.37 4.36
N ASP A 205 -35.38 -2.71 4.46
CA ASP A 205 -35.82 -3.99 5.03
C ASP A 205 -35.48 -5.21 4.16
N ASP A 206 -35.16 -4.96 2.89
CA ASP A 206 -34.71 -5.93 1.90
C ASP A 206 -33.17 -6.05 1.81
N LEU A 207 -32.43 -5.37 2.69
CA LEU A 207 -30.97 -5.44 2.70
C LEU A 207 -30.53 -6.91 2.84
N ASN A 208 -29.79 -7.41 1.85
CA ASN A 208 -29.16 -8.71 1.89
C ASN A 208 -27.86 -8.68 1.07
N VAL A 209 -26.75 -8.48 1.76
CA VAL A 209 -25.42 -8.30 1.18
C VAL A 209 -24.49 -9.37 1.72
N THR A 210 -23.77 -10.03 0.81
CA THR A 210 -22.55 -10.77 1.14
C THR A 210 -21.37 -10.06 0.50
N TYR A 211 -20.35 -9.76 1.31
CA TYR A 211 -19.10 -9.17 0.84
C TYR A 211 -17.96 -10.17 1.00
N GLU A 212 -17.32 -10.49 -0.13
CA GLU A 212 -16.06 -11.23 -0.17
C GLU A 212 -14.92 -10.28 -0.53
N PRO A 213 -13.89 -10.14 0.31
CA PRO A 213 -12.79 -9.26 -0.02
C PRO A 213 -11.90 -9.85 -1.12
N PRO A 214 -11.43 -9.02 -2.08
CA PRO A 214 -10.58 -9.49 -3.17
C PRO A 214 -9.21 -10.01 -2.71
N PHE A 215 -8.68 -9.46 -1.63
CA PHE A 215 -7.35 -9.77 -1.12
C PHE A 215 -7.40 -10.35 0.30
N MET A 216 -6.57 -11.36 0.54
CA MET A 216 -6.31 -11.94 1.86
C MET A 216 -5.47 -11.00 2.73
N TYR A 217 -4.64 -10.17 2.10
CA TYR A 217 -3.97 -9.07 2.79
C TYR A 217 -3.66 -7.89 1.86
N MET A 218 -3.68 -6.71 2.46
CA MET A 218 -2.99 -5.53 1.97
C MET A 218 -2.20 -4.95 3.13
N GLN A 219 -0.89 -5.13 3.10
CA GLN A 219 -0.01 -4.82 4.23
C GLN A 219 1.17 -3.95 3.80
N GLY A 220 2.04 -3.59 4.73
CA GLY A 220 3.19 -2.72 4.51
C GLY A 220 3.04 -1.38 5.23
N ARG A 221 3.56 -0.28 4.67
CA ARG A 221 3.62 1.02 5.38
C ARG A 221 2.27 1.73 5.56
N MET A 222 1.27 1.39 4.74
CA MET A 222 -0.10 1.91 4.86
C MET A 222 -0.97 1.06 5.81
N PHE A 223 -0.38 0.09 6.51
CA PHE A 223 -1.07 -0.73 7.51
C PHE A 223 -0.90 -0.17 8.93
N ASN A 224 -1.77 -0.61 9.85
CA ASN A 224 -1.77 -0.27 11.28
C ASN A 224 -2.02 1.21 11.62
N TRP A 225 -2.77 1.92 10.78
CA TRP A 225 -3.22 3.30 11.03
C TRP A 225 -4.61 3.34 11.67
N GLY A 226 -4.90 2.37 12.55
CA GLY A 226 -6.20 2.22 13.21
C GLY A 226 -7.35 2.00 12.22
N ASP A 227 -8.48 2.65 12.50
CA ASP A 227 -9.72 2.49 11.75
C ASP A 227 -9.60 2.89 10.28
N TRP A 228 -8.69 3.82 9.94
CA TRP A 228 -8.42 4.17 8.54
C TRP A 228 -7.93 2.96 7.73
N SER A 229 -6.99 2.18 8.26
CA SER A 229 -6.46 1.00 7.57
C SER A 229 -7.55 -0.05 7.37
N LEU A 230 -8.33 -0.32 8.42
CA LEU A 230 -9.41 -1.32 8.39
C LEU A 230 -10.54 -0.92 7.43
N ALA A 231 -10.94 0.35 7.38
CA ALA A 231 -11.95 0.83 6.44
C ALA A 231 -11.45 0.82 4.99
N ASN A 232 -10.18 1.12 4.77
CA ASN A 232 -9.54 1.18 3.45
C ASN A 232 -8.86 -0.14 3.04
N SER A 233 -9.27 -1.26 3.63
CA SER A 233 -8.80 -2.61 3.28
C SER A 233 -7.33 -2.93 3.50
N PHE A 234 -6.54 -2.03 4.08
CA PHE A 234 -5.19 -2.31 4.57
C PHE A 234 -5.28 -3.17 5.83
N ARG A 235 -5.16 -4.49 5.66
CA ARG A 235 -5.28 -5.51 6.72
C ARG A 235 -4.67 -6.84 6.33
N VAL A 236 -4.52 -7.73 7.32
CA VAL A 236 -4.05 -9.11 7.15
C VAL A 236 -5.11 -10.07 7.70
N SER A 237 -5.92 -10.64 6.83
CA SER A 237 -7.08 -11.48 7.22
C SER A 237 -6.73 -12.96 7.45
N ILE A 238 -5.46 -13.31 7.30
CA ILE A 238 -4.93 -14.66 7.48
C ILE A 238 -3.84 -14.66 8.53
N LYS A 239 -3.57 -15.82 9.13
CA LYS A 239 -2.49 -16.00 10.10
C LYS A 239 -1.13 -16.17 9.39
N ALA A 240 -0.76 -15.25 8.51
CA ALA A 240 0.52 -15.29 7.79
C ALA A 240 1.69 -14.84 8.67
N PHE A 241 2.91 -15.31 8.43
CA PHE A 241 4.14 -14.81 9.05
C PHE A 241 5.15 -14.36 7.99
N GLY A 242 5.65 -13.12 8.10
CA GLY A 242 6.71 -12.61 7.24
C GLY A 242 7.77 -11.81 7.98
N ARG A 243 8.95 -11.69 7.38
CA ARG A 243 10.01 -10.75 7.81
C ARG A 243 10.21 -9.59 6.83
N GLY A 244 9.39 -9.52 5.78
CA GLY A 244 9.59 -8.58 4.67
C GLY A 244 10.79 -8.98 3.79
N GLY A 245 11.11 -10.28 3.75
CA GLY A 245 12.34 -10.84 3.16
C GLY A 245 13.23 -11.54 4.20
N HIS A 246 14.40 -12.03 3.77
CA HIS A 246 15.49 -12.44 4.66
C HIS A 246 15.18 -13.62 5.62
N THR A 247 14.44 -14.62 5.17
CA THR A 247 14.16 -15.84 5.96
C THR A 247 15.45 -16.63 6.25
N TRP A 248 16.30 -16.79 5.24
CA TRP A 248 17.54 -17.56 5.37
C TRP A 248 18.48 -17.02 6.46
N PRO A 249 18.77 -15.71 6.55
CA PRO A 249 19.59 -15.18 7.65
C PRO A 249 18.92 -15.20 9.02
N ALA A 250 17.59 -15.27 9.10
CA ALA A 250 16.92 -15.51 10.38
C ALA A 250 17.11 -16.97 10.86
N ALA A 251 17.08 -17.94 9.93
CA ALA A 251 17.30 -19.36 10.22
C ALA A 251 18.78 -19.70 10.41
N LEU A 252 19.67 -18.96 9.74
CA LEU A 252 21.11 -19.18 9.70
C LEU A 252 21.86 -17.87 10.01
N PRO A 253 21.78 -17.36 11.25
CA PRO A 253 22.48 -16.14 11.62
C PRO A 253 24.00 -16.32 11.50
N ALA A 254 24.72 -15.20 11.30
CA ALA A 254 26.18 -15.17 11.15
C ALA A 254 26.95 -15.89 12.28
N SER A 255 26.37 -15.98 13.49
CA SER A 255 26.93 -16.67 14.63
C SER A 255 27.09 -18.19 14.43
N LEU A 256 26.39 -18.79 13.47
CA LEU A 256 26.49 -20.22 13.18
C LEU A 256 27.65 -20.58 12.23
N PHE A 257 28.44 -19.61 11.77
CA PHE A 257 29.51 -19.89 10.80
C PHE A 257 30.59 -20.82 11.34
N ASP A 258 30.98 -20.67 12.61
CA ASP A 258 32.06 -21.48 13.19
C ASP A 258 31.63 -22.95 13.38
N GLU A 259 30.36 -23.19 13.72
CA GLU A 259 29.80 -24.53 13.94
C GLU A 259 29.33 -25.19 12.63
N HIS A 260 28.82 -24.39 11.69
CA HIS A 260 28.19 -24.84 10.45
C HIS A 260 28.74 -24.10 9.20
N PRO A 261 30.05 -24.09 8.95
CA PRO A 261 30.63 -23.36 7.82
C PRO A 261 30.13 -23.88 6.47
N GLU A 262 29.70 -25.15 6.39
CA GLU A 262 29.07 -25.75 5.21
C GLU A 262 27.77 -25.07 4.78
N CYS A 263 27.09 -24.39 5.72
CA CYS A 263 25.86 -23.66 5.42
C CYS A 263 26.10 -22.35 4.65
N PHE A 264 27.33 -21.83 4.70
CA PHE A 264 27.66 -20.51 4.17
C PHE A 264 28.31 -20.61 2.78
N VAL A 265 28.26 -19.50 2.06
CA VAL A 265 28.71 -19.43 0.66
C VAL A 265 30.17 -19.90 0.52
N MET A 266 30.43 -20.69 -0.52
CA MET A 266 31.81 -21.00 -0.97
C MET A 266 32.20 -19.98 -2.04
N ARG A 267 33.34 -19.32 -1.86
CA ARG A 267 33.93 -18.39 -2.83
C ARG A 267 35.45 -18.56 -2.82
N ASP A 268 36.06 -18.64 -3.99
CA ASP A 268 37.52 -18.82 -4.15
C ASP A 268 38.04 -20.05 -3.37
N GLY A 269 37.25 -21.13 -3.37
CA GLY A 269 37.56 -22.37 -2.68
C GLY A 269 37.48 -22.32 -1.14
N LYS A 270 36.95 -21.24 -0.55
CA LYS A 270 36.78 -21.10 0.91
C LYS A 270 35.34 -20.77 1.29
N ARG A 271 34.89 -21.30 2.43
CA ARG A 271 33.64 -20.85 3.08
C ARG A 271 33.86 -19.44 3.61
N GLN A 272 32.95 -18.52 3.29
CA GLN A 272 33.07 -17.11 3.62
C GLN A 272 31.86 -16.61 4.39
N LEU A 273 32.09 -15.63 5.26
CA LEU A 273 31.05 -14.93 6.01
C LEU A 273 31.21 -13.42 5.82
N ASN A 274 30.17 -12.77 5.32
CA ASN A 274 29.95 -11.35 5.54
C ASN A 274 29.04 -11.21 6.76
N LYS A 275 29.53 -10.61 7.84
CA LYS A 275 28.77 -10.50 9.10
C LYS A 275 27.50 -9.66 8.99
N SER A 276 27.50 -8.66 8.10
CA SER A 276 26.36 -7.75 7.91
C SER A 276 25.39 -8.23 6.84
N LEU A 277 25.88 -8.99 5.85
CA LEU A 277 25.08 -9.51 4.73
C LEU A 277 25.48 -10.96 4.40
N PRO A 278 25.26 -11.93 5.32
CA PRO A 278 25.71 -13.30 5.16
C PRO A 278 25.06 -13.99 3.96
N GLN A 279 25.86 -14.77 3.22
CA GLN A 279 25.42 -15.49 2.03
C GLN A 279 25.58 -16.99 2.25
N TYR A 280 24.74 -17.79 1.59
CA TYR A 280 24.53 -19.20 1.95
C TYR A 280 24.81 -20.16 0.81
N CYS A 281 25.11 -21.40 1.17
CA CYS A 281 25.27 -22.49 0.21
C CYS A 281 23.91 -23.15 -0.06
N SER A 282 23.25 -22.75 -1.14
CA SER A 282 21.90 -23.24 -1.49
C SER A 282 21.81 -24.76 -1.74
N SER A 283 22.93 -25.43 -2.05
CA SER A 283 22.98 -26.88 -2.23
C SER A 283 23.28 -27.67 -0.95
N SER A 284 23.63 -27.01 0.15
CA SER A 284 23.94 -27.69 1.41
C SER A 284 22.66 -28.31 2.00
N PRO A 285 22.63 -29.64 2.26
CA PRO A 285 21.50 -30.26 2.95
C PRO A 285 21.22 -29.63 4.32
N GLU A 286 22.28 -29.24 5.04
CA GLU A 286 22.15 -28.63 6.36
C GLU A 286 21.55 -27.22 6.28
N THR A 287 21.91 -26.41 5.27
CA THR A 287 21.26 -25.11 5.01
C THR A 287 19.76 -25.31 4.83
N ARG A 288 19.37 -26.24 3.95
CA ARG A 288 17.95 -26.49 3.63
C ARG A 288 17.19 -27.01 4.86
N ARG A 289 17.77 -27.95 5.60
CA ARG A 289 17.19 -28.51 6.83
C ARG A 289 16.92 -27.42 7.87
N ARG A 290 17.91 -26.56 8.15
CA ARG A 290 17.79 -25.49 9.15
C ARG A 290 16.75 -24.44 8.77
N VAL A 291 16.71 -24.05 7.48
CA VAL A 291 15.67 -23.13 6.99
C VAL A 291 14.29 -23.77 7.12
N ALA A 292 14.13 -25.04 6.74
CA ALA A 292 12.87 -25.76 6.90
C ALA A 292 12.45 -25.86 8.37
N GLU A 293 13.35 -26.24 9.28
CA GLU A 293 13.07 -26.34 10.72
C GLU A 293 12.67 -25.00 11.33
N TRP A 294 13.35 -23.93 10.95
CA TRP A 294 12.98 -22.58 11.37
C TRP A 294 11.56 -22.24 10.92
N THR A 295 11.23 -22.47 9.65
CA THR A 295 9.88 -22.22 9.10
C THR A 295 8.82 -23.10 9.79
N MET A 296 9.10 -24.39 10.01
CA MET A 296 8.22 -25.30 10.73
C MET A 296 7.97 -24.86 12.16
N ASN A 297 8.98 -24.31 12.85
CA ASN A 297 8.80 -23.76 14.20
C ASN A 297 7.91 -22.51 14.24
N ILE A 298 7.86 -21.74 13.16
CA ILE A 298 6.86 -20.67 12.99
C ILE A 298 5.47 -21.29 12.77
N LEU A 299 5.33 -22.26 11.87
CA LEU A 299 4.05 -22.94 11.61
C LEU A 299 3.44 -23.59 12.86
N LYS A 300 4.27 -24.14 13.76
CA LYS A 300 3.83 -24.68 15.07
C LYS A 300 3.13 -23.66 15.96
N GLN A 301 3.36 -22.37 15.76
CA GLN A 301 2.73 -21.29 16.52
C GLN A 301 1.32 -20.94 16.02
N GLY A 302 0.79 -21.68 15.04
CA GLY A 302 -0.57 -21.50 14.52
C GLY A 302 -0.65 -20.70 13.22
N HIS A 303 0.49 -20.40 12.60
CA HIS A 303 0.52 -19.72 11.30
C HIS A 303 0.00 -20.60 10.17
N GLU A 304 -0.75 -20.00 9.26
CA GLU A 304 -1.33 -20.62 8.06
C GLU A 304 -0.39 -20.48 6.85
N MET A 305 0.41 -19.42 6.82
CA MET A 305 1.33 -19.09 5.74
C MET A 305 2.64 -18.55 6.30
N VAL A 306 3.80 -18.91 5.74
CA VAL A 306 5.11 -18.34 6.15
C VAL A 306 5.94 -17.95 4.92
N GLN A 307 6.52 -16.75 4.95
CA GLN A 307 7.40 -16.24 3.90
C GLN A 307 8.77 -16.97 3.89
N LEU A 308 9.23 -17.33 2.70
CA LEU A 308 10.53 -17.92 2.43
C LEU A 308 11.30 -17.05 1.43
N ALA A 309 12.38 -16.43 1.89
CA ALA A 309 13.22 -15.55 1.09
C ALA A 309 14.71 -15.78 1.38
N GLN A 310 15.53 -15.74 0.32
CA GLN A 310 16.99 -15.71 0.42
C GLN A 310 17.49 -14.38 1.04
N GLN A 311 18.82 -14.20 1.07
CA GLN A 311 19.44 -12.93 1.48
C GLN A 311 19.54 -11.96 0.31
N ASP A 312 19.42 -10.66 0.61
CA ASP A 312 19.68 -9.57 -0.33
C ASP A 312 21.13 -9.53 -0.84
N GLY A 313 21.32 -8.88 -2.00
CA GLY A 313 22.64 -8.78 -2.62
C GLY A 313 23.23 -10.16 -2.96
N PHE A 314 22.37 -11.12 -3.33
CA PHE A 314 22.70 -12.53 -3.50
C PHE A 314 24.06 -12.75 -4.17
N VAL A 315 24.90 -13.56 -3.51
CA VAL A 315 26.18 -14.02 -4.05
C VAL A 315 26.10 -15.51 -4.33
N PRO A 316 26.30 -15.97 -5.58
CA PRO A 316 26.24 -17.39 -5.92
C PRO A 316 27.36 -18.17 -5.25
N CYS A 317 27.02 -19.35 -4.74
CA CYS A 317 27.97 -20.29 -4.16
C CYS A 317 28.72 -21.04 -5.26
N GLU A 318 30.02 -21.24 -5.06
CA GLU A 318 30.93 -21.89 -6.03
C GLU A 318 31.25 -23.34 -5.67
N CYS A 319 30.59 -23.92 -4.65
CA CYS A 319 30.80 -25.34 -4.34
C CYS A 319 30.37 -26.23 -5.52
N GLU A 320 30.90 -27.46 -5.58
CA GLU A 320 30.75 -28.34 -6.74
C GLU A 320 29.29 -28.52 -7.22
N LEU A 321 28.33 -28.60 -6.29
CA LEU A 321 26.92 -28.74 -6.62
C LEU A 321 26.29 -27.43 -7.11
N CYS A 322 26.60 -26.30 -6.47
CA CYS A 322 26.08 -25.00 -6.86
C CYS A 322 26.67 -24.50 -8.19
N ALA A 323 27.93 -24.82 -8.48
CA ALA A 323 28.61 -24.43 -9.71
C ALA A 323 27.98 -25.03 -10.99
N LYS A 324 27.14 -26.06 -10.84
CA LYS A 324 26.39 -26.70 -11.94
C LYS A 324 25.07 -25.99 -12.26
N LEU A 325 24.67 -24.99 -11.47
CA LEU A 325 23.38 -24.31 -11.55
C LEU A 325 23.56 -22.82 -11.86
N SER A 326 22.59 -22.23 -12.55
CA SER A 326 22.49 -20.77 -12.65
C SER A 326 22.27 -20.17 -11.26
N PRO A 327 22.64 -18.89 -11.02
CA PRO A 327 22.34 -18.22 -9.75
C PRO A 327 20.87 -18.32 -9.31
N GLY A 328 19.93 -18.22 -10.26
CA GLY A 328 18.50 -18.39 -9.99
C GLY A 328 18.16 -19.82 -9.59
N ASP A 329 18.65 -20.82 -10.34
CA ASP A 329 18.40 -22.24 -10.06
C ASP A 329 19.00 -22.69 -8.74
N GLN A 330 20.13 -22.10 -8.30
CA GLN A 330 20.67 -22.38 -6.96
C GLN A 330 19.61 -22.10 -5.88
N VAL A 331 18.91 -20.98 -5.97
CA VAL A 331 17.90 -20.58 -4.98
C VAL A 331 16.58 -21.33 -5.21
N HIS A 332 16.12 -21.47 -6.46
CA HIS A 332 14.89 -22.20 -6.78
C HIS A 332 14.92 -23.65 -6.31
N GLU A 333 16.00 -24.38 -6.59
CA GLU A 333 16.17 -25.76 -6.14
C GLU A 333 16.19 -25.87 -4.62
N ALA A 334 16.85 -24.93 -3.94
CA ALA A 334 16.87 -24.89 -2.48
C ALA A 334 15.47 -24.65 -1.91
N ASN A 335 14.76 -23.64 -2.41
CA ASN A 335 13.41 -23.32 -1.97
C ASN A 335 12.46 -24.49 -2.22
N ARG A 336 12.50 -25.11 -3.40
CA ARG A 336 11.69 -26.30 -3.70
C ARG A 336 11.92 -27.41 -2.67
N LYS A 337 13.18 -27.76 -2.38
CA LYS A 337 13.52 -28.81 -1.41
C LYS A 337 13.09 -28.46 0.00
N ILE A 338 13.21 -27.19 0.40
CA ILE A 338 12.74 -26.69 1.69
C ILE A 338 11.22 -26.85 1.79
N ILE A 339 10.48 -26.48 0.74
CA ILE A 339 9.02 -26.57 0.71
C ILE A 339 8.54 -28.01 0.73
N GLU A 340 9.22 -28.93 0.02
CA GLU A 340 8.95 -30.38 0.08
C GLU A 340 9.07 -30.89 1.52
N MET A 341 10.16 -30.57 2.23
CA MET A 341 10.33 -30.95 3.64
C MET A 341 9.26 -30.37 4.56
N ILE A 342 8.81 -29.13 4.31
CA ILE A 342 7.72 -28.52 5.08
C ILE A 342 6.39 -29.21 4.79
N GLY A 343 6.12 -29.55 3.52
CA GLY A 343 4.87 -30.18 3.08
C GLY A 343 4.69 -31.61 3.62
N ASP A 344 5.78 -32.34 3.86
CA ASP A 344 5.75 -33.67 4.47
C ASP A 344 5.19 -33.63 5.92
N GLU A 345 5.49 -32.55 6.67
CA GLU A 345 5.06 -32.38 8.06
C GLU A 345 3.82 -31.48 8.21
N TYR A 346 3.63 -30.53 7.28
CA TYR A 346 2.59 -29.49 7.32
C TYR A 346 1.87 -29.37 5.95
N PRO A 347 1.14 -30.41 5.51
CA PRO A 347 0.53 -30.43 4.17
C PRO A 347 -0.53 -29.34 3.95
N ASP A 348 -1.19 -28.88 5.02
CA ASP A 348 -2.24 -27.85 4.97
C ASP A 348 -1.72 -26.41 5.12
N ARG A 349 -0.38 -26.23 5.19
CA ARG A 349 0.24 -24.92 5.41
C ARG A 349 0.92 -24.41 4.16
N VAL A 350 0.86 -23.10 3.96
CA VAL A 350 1.39 -22.45 2.75
C VAL A 350 2.79 -21.89 3.00
N VAL A 351 3.71 -22.13 2.07
CA VAL A 351 4.97 -21.41 2.00
C VAL A 351 4.87 -20.34 0.92
N GLN A 352 5.09 -19.09 1.30
CA GLN A 352 5.10 -17.96 0.38
C GLN A 352 6.53 -17.65 -0.06
N VAL A 353 6.89 -17.98 -1.29
CA VAL A 353 8.26 -17.78 -1.81
C VAL A 353 8.41 -16.38 -2.39
N LEU A 354 9.34 -15.59 -1.87
CA LEU A 354 9.66 -14.28 -2.42
C LEU A 354 10.50 -14.43 -3.70
N ILE A 355 9.99 -13.93 -4.82
CA ILE A 355 10.61 -13.98 -6.13
C ILE A 355 11.31 -12.65 -6.40
N TYR A 356 12.63 -12.62 -6.19
CA TYR A 356 13.45 -11.41 -6.34
C TYR A 356 14.93 -11.70 -6.64
N GLY A 357 15.65 -10.67 -7.10
CA GLY A 357 17.06 -10.80 -7.44
C GLY A 357 17.30 -11.90 -8.49
N PRO A 358 18.10 -12.94 -8.19
CA PRO A 358 18.42 -14.00 -9.14
C PRO A 358 17.22 -14.89 -9.51
N THR A 359 16.14 -14.92 -8.71
CA THR A 359 14.97 -15.77 -8.95
C THR A 359 13.87 -15.08 -9.77
N ARG A 360 14.11 -13.86 -10.27
CA ARG A 360 13.14 -13.15 -11.13
C ARG A 360 12.84 -13.93 -12.41
N THR A 361 13.85 -14.63 -12.93
CA THR A 361 13.66 -15.59 -13.99
C THR A 361 13.23 -16.93 -13.43
N PRO A 362 12.45 -17.72 -14.16
CA PRO A 362 11.91 -18.97 -13.65
C PRO A 362 12.98 -20.07 -13.49
N PRO A 363 12.70 -21.11 -12.70
CA PRO A 363 13.57 -22.29 -12.62
C PRO A 363 13.68 -22.98 -13.98
N THR A 364 14.88 -23.46 -14.29
CA THR A 364 15.14 -24.30 -15.47
C THR A 364 15.18 -25.79 -15.13
N GLN A 365 15.26 -26.11 -13.84
CA GLN A 365 15.43 -27.47 -13.34
C GLN A 365 14.09 -28.18 -13.04
N PHE A 366 12.99 -27.44 -12.96
CA PHE A 366 11.66 -27.99 -12.71
C PHE A 366 10.54 -27.09 -13.25
N GLU A 367 9.39 -27.68 -13.51
CA GLU A 367 8.25 -26.99 -14.14
C GLU A 367 7.37 -26.21 -13.16
N SER A 368 7.20 -26.73 -11.94
CA SER A 368 6.34 -26.12 -10.91
C SER A 368 6.87 -26.33 -9.50
N TYR A 369 6.59 -25.37 -8.62
CA TYR A 369 6.79 -25.55 -7.19
C TYR A 369 5.79 -26.55 -6.59
N PRO A 370 6.05 -27.08 -5.36
CA PRO A 370 5.10 -27.95 -4.66
C PRO A 370 3.73 -27.27 -4.45
N PRO A 371 2.62 -28.03 -4.36
CA PRO A 371 1.26 -27.47 -4.33
C PRO A 371 0.97 -26.49 -3.19
N ASN A 372 1.68 -26.62 -2.06
CA ASN A 372 1.60 -25.75 -0.89
C ASN A 372 2.38 -24.42 -1.06
N THR A 373 2.58 -23.96 -2.29
CA THR A 373 3.37 -22.77 -2.61
C THR A 373 2.51 -21.63 -3.14
N VAL A 374 2.65 -20.46 -2.53
CA VAL A 374 2.29 -19.16 -3.13
C VAL A 374 3.59 -18.44 -3.49
N VAL A 375 3.62 -17.69 -4.59
CA VAL A 375 4.78 -16.83 -4.90
C VAL A 375 4.46 -15.36 -4.70
N GLU A 376 5.37 -14.64 -4.07
CA GLU A 376 5.32 -13.19 -3.92
C GLU A 376 6.26 -12.53 -4.93
N LEU A 377 5.69 -11.84 -5.92
CA LEU A 377 6.45 -11.26 -7.02
C LEU A 377 6.93 -9.85 -6.70
N THR A 378 8.22 -9.59 -6.90
CA THR A 378 8.80 -8.25 -6.88
C THR A 378 8.80 -7.56 -8.25
N ASP A 379 8.44 -8.31 -9.30
CA ASP A 379 8.23 -7.80 -10.65
C ASP A 379 6.72 -7.82 -10.92
N THR A 380 6.10 -6.65 -10.89
CA THR A 380 4.65 -6.50 -11.01
C THR A 380 4.20 -6.20 -12.45
N SER A 381 5.03 -6.51 -13.45
CA SER A 381 4.67 -6.44 -14.86
C SER A 381 3.60 -7.49 -15.21
N GLU A 382 2.77 -7.20 -16.22
CA GLU A 382 1.73 -8.14 -16.63
C GLU A 382 2.36 -9.43 -17.19
N GLU A 383 3.51 -9.33 -17.84
CA GLU A 383 4.27 -10.46 -18.36
C GLU A 383 4.74 -11.39 -17.24
N ALA A 384 5.34 -10.84 -16.17
CA ALA A 384 5.77 -11.62 -15.03
C ALA A 384 4.59 -12.29 -14.32
N ILE A 385 3.50 -11.54 -14.09
CA ILE A 385 2.29 -12.08 -13.45
C ILE A 385 1.67 -13.19 -14.30
N ALA A 386 1.47 -12.98 -15.60
CA ALA A 386 0.89 -13.96 -16.51
C ALA A 386 1.77 -15.21 -16.62
N TYR A 387 3.10 -15.05 -16.55
CA TYR A 387 4.04 -16.16 -16.51
C TYR A 387 3.87 -16.98 -15.22
N TRP A 388 4.06 -16.34 -14.05
CA TRP A 388 4.08 -17.04 -12.76
C TRP A 388 2.73 -17.65 -12.39
N LYS A 389 1.64 -17.06 -12.87
CA LYS A 389 0.28 -17.62 -12.73
C LYS A 389 0.17 -19.02 -13.35
N LYS A 390 0.92 -19.30 -14.42
CA LYS A 390 0.89 -20.61 -15.10
C LYS A 390 1.72 -21.67 -14.37
N THR A 391 2.73 -21.27 -13.59
CA THR A 391 3.72 -22.18 -13.00
C THR A 391 3.51 -22.46 -11.51
N VAL A 392 2.59 -21.73 -10.85
CA VAL A 392 2.33 -21.84 -9.41
C VAL A 392 0.84 -22.01 -9.14
N THR A 393 0.47 -23.16 -8.58
CA THR A 393 -0.94 -23.53 -8.34
C THR A 393 -1.55 -22.85 -7.12
N GLY A 394 -0.75 -22.53 -6.09
CA GLY A 394 -1.26 -21.87 -4.88
C GLY A 394 -1.63 -20.40 -5.09
N GLY A 395 -1.21 -19.78 -6.19
CA GLY A 395 -1.53 -18.41 -6.58
C GLY A 395 -0.41 -17.41 -6.33
N LEU A 396 -0.71 -16.13 -6.56
CA LEU A 396 0.26 -15.04 -6.56
C LEU A 396 -0.07 -14.00 -5.50
N THR A 397 0.96 -13.44 -4.88
CA THR A 397 0.93 -12.17 -4.15
C THR A 397 2.01 -11.24 -4.72
N LEU A 398 1.99 -9.97 -4.33
CA LEU A 398 2.91 -8.97 -4.84
C LEU A 398 3.66 -8.27 -3.71
N TYR A 399 4.94 -8.00 -3.95
CA TYR A 399 5.73 -7.04 -3.20
C TYR A 399 5.90 -5.81 -4.07
N ALA A 400 5.04 -4.82 -3.86
CA ALA A 400 4.93 -3.62 -4.68
C ALA A 400 5.85 -2.50 -4.16
N TYR A 401 6.67 -1.98 -5.07
CA TYR A 401 7.66 -0.92 -4.82
C TYR A 401 7.19 0.48 -5.19
N TYR A 402 5.94 0.61 -5.65
CA TYR A 402 5.36 1.93 -5.89
C TYR A 402 5.53 2.80 -4.65
N MET A 403 5.97 4.05 -4.86
CA MET A 403 6.20 5.06 -3.82
C MET A 403 7.46 4.85 -2.96
N GLU A 404 8.31 3.86 -3.25
CA GLU A 404 9.57 3.61 -2.52
C GLU A 404 10.59 4.74 -2.72
N PRO A 405 11.02 5.42 -1.64
CA PRO A 405 11.98 6.52 -1.75
C PRO A 405 13.38 6.11 -2.18
N ALA A 406 13.71 4.82 -2.14
CA ALA A 406 15.01 4.31 -2.59
C ALA A 406 15.20 4.33 -4.13
N PHE A 407 14.17 4.65 -4.91
CA PHE A 407 14.24 4.68 -6.39
C PHE A 407 14.22 6.09 -6.98
N ASP A 408 14.00 6.19 -8.30
CA ASP A 408 14.31 7.36 -9.11
C ASP A 408 13.55 8.64 -8.72
N ASN A 409 12.40 8.52 -8.06
CA ASN A 409 11.60 9.66 -7.57
C ASN A 409 12.01 10.15 -6.16
N GLY A 410 12.88 9.43 -5.45
CA GLY A 410 13.25 9.80 -4.07
C GLY A 410 12.03 9.99 -3.17
N TYR A 411 12.11 10.95 -2.24
CA TYR A 411 10.98 11.30 -1.38
C TYR A 411 9.95 12.22 -2.06
N THR A 412 10.05 12.53 -3.35
CA THR A 412 8.99 13.26 -4.07
C THR A 412 7.78 12.37 -4.36
N PRO A 413 6.55 12.92 -4.47
CA PRO A 413 5.36 12.16 -4.86
C PRO A 413 5.59 11.32 -6.11
N ALA A 414 5.06 10.10 -6.16
CA ALA A 414 5.55 9.09 -7.10
C ALA A 414 4.46 8.32 -7.84
N PHE A 415 3.29 8.17 -7.23
CA PHE A 415 2.26 7.25 -7.74
C PHE A 415 0.90 7.95 -7.85
N PRO A 416 0.47 8.33 -9.07
CA PRO A 416 -0.81 9.00 -9.28
C PRO A 416 -1.99 8.02 -9.21
N PRO A 417 -3.20 8.49 -8.85
CA PRO A 417 -4.38 7.63 -8.68
C PRO A 417 -4.77 6.81 -9.92
N VAL A 418 -4.59 7.37 -11.12
CA VAL A 418 -4.89 6.68 -12.38
C VAL A 418 -4.05 5.41 -12.57
N LEU A 419 -2.76 5.45 -12.20
CA LEU A 419 -1.88 4.29 -12.31
C LEU A 419 -2.18 3.26 -11.20
N ALA A 420 -2.46 3.73 -9.99
CA ALA A 420 -2.90 2.89 -8.89
C ALA A 420 -4.17 2.11 -9.25
N ALA A 421 -5.18 2.81 -9.79
CA ALA A 421 -6.43 2.24 -10.27
C ALA A 421 -6.21 1.19 -11.35
N ALA A 422 -5.41 1.50 -12.38
CA ALA A 422 -5.10 0.57 -13.46
C ALA A 422 -4.38 -0.69 -12.94
N LYS A 423 -3.43 -0.54 -12.02
CA LYS A 423 -2.69 -1.66 -11.43
C LYS A 423 -3.57 -2.56 -10.58
N LEU A 424 -4.38 -1.98 -9.69
CA LEU A 424 -5.29 -2.77 -8.87
C LEU A 424 -6.29 -3.56 -9.72
N LYS A 425 -6.88 -2.93 -10.75
CA LYS A 425 -7.77 -3.62 -11.70
C LYS A 425 -7.05 -4.78 -12.40
N SER A 426 -5.84 -4.55 -12.90
CA SER A 426 -5.05 -5.60 -13.56
C SER A 426 -4.68 -6.74 -12.59
N TRP A 427 -4.20 -6.44 -11.39
CA TRP A 427 -3.82 -7.44 -10.40
C TRP A 427 -4.99 -8.31 -9.95
N MET A 428 -6.16 -7.70 -9.71
CA MET A 428 -7.36 -8.46 -9.38
C MET A 428 -7.84 -9.32 -10.55
N ALA A 429 -7.81 -8.81 -11.79
CA ALA A 429 -8.14 -9.60 -12.99
C ALA A 429 -7.19 -10.80 -13.17
N HIS A 430 -5.94 -10.67 -12.72
CA HIS A 430 -4.97 -11.76 -12.70
C HIS A 430 -5.15 -12.73 -11.51
N GLY A 431 -6.03 -12.43 -10.54
CA GLY A 431 -6.27 -13.27 -9.37
C GLY A 431 -5.16 -13.18 -8.32
N VAL A 432 -4.46 -12.04 -8.25
CA VAL A 432 -3.53 -11.74 -7.16
C VAL A 432 -4.28 -11.76 -5.83
N LYS A 433 -3.76 -12.51 -4.86
CA LYS A 433 -4.41 -12.77 -3.57
C LYS A 433 -3.99 -11.82 -2.46
N GLY A 434 -2.87 -11.10 -2.60
CA GLY A 434 -2.37 -10.21 -1.55
C GLY A 434 -1.29 -9.27 -2.05
N ILE A 435 -1.18 -8.11 -1.41
CA ILE A 435 -0.24 -7.05 -1.78
C ILE A 435 0.50 -6.55 -0.54
N TYR A 436 1.83 -6.63 -0.57
CA TYR A 436 2.73 -5.95 0.35
C TYR A 436 3.20 -4.64 -0.31
N TRP A 437 2.92 -3.50 0.32
CA TRP A 437 3.38 -2.19 -0.13
C TRP A 437 4.66 -1.81 0.62
N SER A 438 5.81 -1.81 -0.07
CA SER A 438 7.10 -1.47 0.57
C SER A 438 7.15 -0.04 1.09
N ALA A 439 6.35 0.83 0.48
CA ALA A 439 6.23 2.24 0.78
C ALA A 439 4.77 2.73 0.69
N GLY A 440 4.58 4.04 0.78
CA GLY A 440 3.27 4.67 1.00
C GLY A 440 3.07 5.07 2.47
N GLY A 441 2.03 5.86 2.75
CA GLY A 441 1.73 6.36 4.09
C GLY A 441 2.72 7.41 4.63
N LEU A 442 3.56 7.99 3.76
CA LEU A 442 4.52 9.04 4.14
C LEU A 442 4.09 10.43 3.65
N ARG A 443 3.30 10.50 2.58
CA ARG A 443 3.02 11.72 1.82
C ARG A 443 1.53 12.02 1.73
N TRP A 444 0.85 12.05 2.87
CA TRP A 444 -0.61 12.23 2.93
C TRP A 444 -1.16 13.53 2.29
N GLY A 445 -0.40 14.62 2.30
CA GLY A 445 -0.78 15.87 1.64
C GLY A 445 -0.61 15.89 0.12
N THR A 446 0.06 14.91 -0.48
CA THR A 446 0.37 14.89 -1.92
C THR A 446 0.01 13.57 -2.60
N GLU A 447 -0.08 12.48 -1.84
CA GLU A 447 -0.49 11.14 -2.25
C GLU A 447 -1.74 10.65 -1.50
N GLY A 448 -2.33 11.46 -0.60
CA GLY A 448 -3.60 11.14 0.07
C GLY A 448 -4.72 10.70 -0.89
N PRO A 449 -4.98 11.42 -2.01
CA PRO A 449 -5.93 10.95 -3.01
C PRO A 449 -5.57 9.58 -3.60
N THR A 450 -4.28 9.29 -3.83
CA THR A 450 -3.82 7.96 -4.29
C THR A 450 -4.09 6.89 -3.25
N TYR A 451 -3.75 7.12 -1.98
CA TYR A 451 -3.96 6.15 -0.90
C TYR A 451 -5.45 5.82 -0.72
N TYR A 452 -6.31 6.84 -0.82
CA TYR A 452 -7.75 6.66 -0.76
C TYR A 452 -8.29 5.87 -1.96
N VAL A 453 -7.86 6.19 -3.18
CA VAL A 453 -8.22 5.42 -4.38
C VAL A 453 -7.75 3.97 -4.27
N ILE A 454 -6.53 3.73 -3.77
CA ILE A 454 -6.03 2.37 -3.53
C ILE A 454 -6.96 1.63 -2.56
N GLY A 455 -7.28 2.23 -1.42
CA GLY A 455 -8.07 1.59 -0.38
C GLY A 455 -9.50 1.29 -0.80
N ARG A 456 -10.17 2.25 -1.44
CA ARG A 456 -11.54 2.09 -1.95
C ARG A 456 -11.62 1.04 -3.04
N MET A 457 -10.74 1.11 -4.04
CA MET A 457 -10.76 0.17 -5.16
C MET A 457 -10.29 -1.23 -4.76
N ALA A 458 -9.45 -1.34 -3.73
CA ALA A 458 -9.10 -2.64 -3.19
C ALA A 458 -10.27 -3.31 -2.46
N SER A 459 -11.18 -2.52 -1.89
CA SER A 459 -12.44 -3.01 -1.34
C SER A 459 -13.42 -3.40 -2.43
N ASP A 460 -13.54 -2.58 -3.50
CA ASP A 460 -14.44 -2.79 -4.63
C ASP A 460 -13.80 -2.28 -5.96
N PRO A 461 -13.36 -3.19 -6.84
CA PRO A 461 -12.73 -2.81 -8.10
C PRO A 461 -13.69 -2.29 -9.16
N THR A 462 -15.01 -2.43 -8.95
CA THR A 462 -16.03 -1.95 -9.90
C THR A 462 -16.18 -0.43 -9.85
N LEU A 463 -15.67 0.20 -8.79
CA LEU A 463 -15.65 1.65 -8.63
C LEU A 463 -14.92 2.35 -9.77
N ASP A 464 -15.48 3.51 -10.15
CA ASP A 464 -14.81 4.49 -10.99
C ASP A 464 -13.83 5.28 -10.14
N TRP A 465 -12.54 5.16 -10.47
CA TRP A 465 -11.48 5.83 -9.72
C TRP A 465 -11.59 7.35 -9.79
N GLN A 466 -12.16 7.91 -10.85
CA GLN A 466 -12.35 9.36 -10.98
C GLN A 466 -13.39 9.86 -9.98
N GLN A 467 -14.48 9.13 -9.81
CA GLN A 467 -15.51 9.45 -8.81
C GLN A 467 -14.96 9.33 -7.39
N VAL A 468 -14.16 8.29 -7.11
CA VAL A 468 -13.49 8.13 -5.80
C VAL A 468 -12.50 9.27 -5.53
N TYR A 469 -11.74 9.68 -6.56
CA TYR A 469 -10.82 10.81 -6.48
C TYR A 469 -11.55 12.13 -6.23
N GLU A 470 -12.65 12.40 -6.95
CA GLU A 470 -13.47 13.59 -6.76
C GLU A 470 -14.17 13.60 -5.40
N GLU A 471 -14.67 12.45 -4.93
CA GLU A 471 -15.22 12.29 -3.58
C GLU A 471 -14.18 12.69 -2.52
N TYR A 472 -12.94 12.21 -2.65
CA TYR A 472 -11.86 12.60 -1.75
C TYR A 472 -11.65 14.11 -1.73
N LEU A 473 -11.54 14.74 -2.90
CA LEU A 473 -11.31 16.19 -2.99
C LEU A 473 -12.46 16.99 -2.36
N ASN A 474 -13.70 16.62 -2.69
CA ASN A 474 -14.89 17.32 -2.19
C ASN A 474 -15.05 17.18 -0.67
N LEU A 475 -14.82 15.99 -0.11
CA LEU A 475 -14.95 15.77 1.33
C LEU A 475 -13.77 16.32 2.15
N THR A 476 -12.58 16.42 1.54
CA THR A 476 -11.36 16.90 2.20
C THR A 476 -11.26 18.42 2.15
N PHE A 477 -11.42 19.02 0.96
CA PHE A 477 -11.14 20.43 0.70
C PHE A 477 -12.40 21.30 0.58
N ARG A 478 -13.58 20.69 0.49
CA ARG A 478 -14.88 21.37 0.59
C ARG A 478 -14.97 22.51 -0.44
N LYS A 479 -15.15 23.75 -0.01
CA LYS A 479 -15.25 24.91 -0.92
C LYS A 479 -14.00 25.11 -1.78
N ALA A 480 -12.82 24.70 -1.31
CA ALA A 480 -11.55 24.77 -2.02
C ALA A 480 -11.27 23.55 -2.91
N ALA A 481 -12.21 22.60 -3.02
CA ALA A 481 -12.05 21.42 -3.86
C ALA A 481 -11.76 21.73 -5.34
N PRO A 482 -12.36 22.75 -5.99
CA PRO A 482 -12.03 23.09 -7.37
C PRO A 482 -10.55 23.46 -7.56
N GLU A 483 -9.99 24.28 -6.69
CA GLU A 483 -8.59 24.74 -6.72
C GLU A 483 -7.64 23.59 -6.40
N MET A 484 -7.99 22.78 -5.40
CA MET A 484 -7.20 21.60 -5.05
C MET A 484 -7.26 20.55 -6.15
N LYS A 485 -8.38 20.42 -6.87
CA LYS A 485 -8.47 19.57 -8.06
C LYS A 485 -7.46 20.02 -9.11
N GLN A 486 -7.35 21.32 -9.37
CA GLN A 486 -6.34 21.84 -10.30
C GLN A 486 -4.92 21.54 -9.83
N TYR A 487 -4.62 21.72 -8.53
CA TYR A 487 -3.33 21.35 -7.95
C TYR A 487 -2.98 19.87 -8.17
N TYR A 488 -3.89 18.96 -7.80
CA TYR A 488 -3.64 17.52 -7.89
C TYR A 488 -3.67 17.00 -9.33
N ASP A 489 -4.57 17.50 -10.18
CA ASP A 489 -4.59 17.13 -11.60
C ASP A 489 -3.27 17.51 -12.27
N THR A 490 -2.77 18.74 -12.06
CA THR A 490 -1.46 19.17 -12.58
C THR A 490 -0.34 18.28 -12.04
N LEU A 491 -0.28 18.04 -10.73
CA LEU A 491 0.74 17.17 -10.12
C LEU A 491 0.70 15.74 -10.68
N TYR A 492 -0.48 15.12 -10.74
CA TYR A 492 -0.65 13.73 -11.15
C TYR A 492 -0.48 13.53 -12.65
N GLU A 493 -0.87 14.50 -13.48
CA GLU A 493 -0.56 14.48 -14.90
C GLU A 493 0.94 14.51 -15.17
N ARG A 494 1.71 15.32 -14.42
CA ARG A 494 3.17 15.31 -14.52
C ARG A 494 3.71 13.93 -14.16
N LEU A 495 3.33 13.40 -13.00
CA LEU A 495 3.82 12.10 -12.54
C LEU A 495 3.49 10.96 -13.51
N ALA A 496 2.26 10.93 -14.04
CA ALA A 496 1.83 9.90 -14.97
C ALA A 496 2.63 9.91 -16.29
N ARG A 497 3.10 11.08 -16.76
CA ARG A 497 3.94 11.19 -17.97
C ARG A 497 5.33 10.59 -17.80
N PHE A 498 5.84 10.51 -16.58
CA PHE A 498 7.19 10.03 -16.30
C PHE A 498 7.22 8.66 -15.62
N ARG A 499 6.08 8.10 -15.21
CA ARG A 499 6.03 6.77 -14.57
C ARG A 499 5.88 5.66 -15.61
N ASP A 500 6.75 4.65 -15.53
CA ASP A 500 6.61 3.45 -16.36
C ASP A 500 5.42 2.63 -15.84
N PRO A 501 4.36 2.45 -16.65
CA PRO A 501 3.21 1.65 -16.22
C PRO A 501 3.56 0.16 -16.12
N THR A 502 4.68 -0.31 -16.67
CA THR A 502 5.11 -1.72 -16.60
C THR A 502 6.05 -2.00 -15.44
N ASN A 503 6.61 -0.96 -14.81
CA ASN A 503 7.65 -1.08 -13.78
C ASN A 503 7.30 -0.29 -12.51
N ASP A 504 7.31 -0.95 -11.36
CA ASP A 504 6.98 -0.32 -10.09
C ASP A 504 8.17 0.34 -9.40
N ARG A 505 9.40 0.08 -9.84
CA ARG A 505 10.64 0.66 -9.31
C ARG A 505 11.11 1.87 -10.09
N HIS A 506 10.89 1.86 -11.40
CA HIS A 506 11.54 2.78 -12.32
C HIS A 506 10.55 3.72 -13.00
N LEU A 507 11.05 4.92 -13.29
CA LEU A 507 10.39 5.87 -14.16
C LEU A 507 10.68 5.48 -15.62
N ILE A 508 9.95 6.06 -16.57
CA ILE A 508 10.15 5.76 -17.99
C ILE A 508 11.61 6.05 -18.36
N GLY A 509 12.34 5.00 -18.73
CA GLY A 509 13.73 5.09 -19.18
C GLY A 509 14.82 4.77 -18.13
N SER A 510 14.48 4.25 -16.94
CA SER A 510 15.47 3.93 -15.88
C SER A 510 15.69 2.43 -15.57
N GLY A 511 15.33 1.52 -16.49
CA GLY A 511 15.44 0.05 -16.29
C GLY A 511 16.75 -0.63 -16.75
N PRO A 512 16.93 -1.95 -16.47
CA PRO A 512 18.22 -2.66 -16.56
C PRO A 512 18.69 -3.09 -17.97
N ASP A 513 17.80 -3.26 -18.94
CA ASP A 513 18.18 -3.29 -20.37
C ASP A 513 18.13 -1.89 -21.01
N GLY A 514 17.77 -0.89 -20.20
CA GLY A 514 17.70 0.53 -20.51
C GLY A 514 19.05 1.20 -20.37
N ALA A 515 19.98 0.86 -21.26
CA ALA A 515 20.98 1.85 -21.61
C ALA A 515 20.23 3.09 -22.15
N TYR A 516 20.05 4.09 -21.28
CA TYR A 516 20.08 5.50 -21.66
C TYR A 516 19.38 5.82 -22.98
N LYS A 517 18.04 5.85 -23.02
CA LYS A 517 17.35 6.52 -24.15
C LYS A 517 17.03 8.00 -23.89
N HIS A 518 17.09 8.47 -22.64
CA HIS A 518 17.11 9.90 -22.28
C HIS A 518 18.09 10.34 -21.17
N GLY A 519 18.94 9.43 -20.65
CA GLY A 519 20.14 9.77 -19.87
C GLY A 519 20.02 10.78 -18.72
N GLY A 520 19.16 10.50 -17.74
CA GLY A 520 19.03 11.35 -16.55
C GLY A 520 19.40 10.65 -15.23
N SER A 521 20.08 11.35 -14.32
CA SER A 521 20.19 10.97 -12.90
C SER A 521 18.87 11.23 -12.15
N HIS A 522 18.75 10.84 -10.86
CA HIS A 522 17.65 11.25 -9.97
C HIS A 522 17.33 12.75 -10.13
N ARG A 523 18.37 13.58 -10.22
CA ARG A 523 18.29 15.02 -10.52
C ARG A 523 17.51 15.34 -11.81
N GLU A 524 17.87 14.74 -12.94
CA GLU A 524 17.22 15.03 -14.22
C GLU A 524 15.76 14.59 -14.21
N THR A 525 15.48 13.49 -13.52
CA THR A 525 14.12 13.01 -13.29
C THR A 525 13.29 14.02 -12.51
N VAL A 526 13.77 14.43 -11.33
CA VAL A 526 13.05 15.41 -10.48
C VAL A 526 12.85 16.72 -11.24
N LYS A 527 13.87 17.21 -11.95
CA LYS A 527 13.77 18.40 -12.81
C LYS A 527 12.72 18.22 -13.91
N ALA A 528 12.70 17.07 -14.57
CA ALA A 528 11.76 16.79 -15.64
C ALA A 528 10.33 16.66 -15.12
N VAL A 529 10.10 16.12 -13.93
CA VAL A 529 8.77 16.04 -13.34
C VAL A 529 8.29 17.41 -12.87
N TYR A 530 9.18 18.20 -12.24
CA TYR A 530 8.86 19.46 -11.56
C TYR A 530 9.63 20.67 -12.12
N PRO A 531 9.32 21.14 -13.34
CA PRO A 531 9.92 22.36 -13.86
C PRO A 531 9.36 23.59 -13.13
N GLU A 532 10.09 24.70 -13.14
CA GLU A 532 9.76 25.88 -12.32
C GLU A 532 8.37 26.45 -12.65
N GLU A 533 7.95 26.44 -13.92
CA GLU A 533 6.61 26.88 -14.32
C GLU A 533 5.50 26.04 -13.67
N THR A 534 5.70 24.73 -13.55
CA THR A 534 4.76 23.84 -12.86
C THR A 534 4.76 24.13 -11.36
N LEU A 535 5.93 24.34 -10.73
CA LEU A 535 5.99 24.68 -9.31
C LEU A 535 5.26 25.99 -9.00
N VAL A 536 5.48 27.03 -9.82
CA VAL A 536 4.77 28.31 -9.69
C VAL A 536 3.26 28.13 -9.83
N GLU A 537 2.81 27.30 -10.76
CA GLU A 537 1.39 27.01 -10.95
C GLU A 537 0.78 26.24 -9.77
N LEU A 538 1.46 25.21 -9.27
CA LEU A 538 1.03 24.44 -8.09
C LEU A 538 0.93 25.34 -6.84
N GLN A 539 1.91 26.21 -6.62
CA GLN A 539 1.87 27.22 -5.55
C GLN A 539 0.63 28.11 -5.68
N ARG A 540 0.36 28.63 -6.88
CA ARG A 540 -0.79 29.50 -7.13
C ARG A 540 -2.12 28.81 -6.81
N TYR A 541 -2.25 27.51 -7.13
CA TYR A 541 -3.46 26.77 -6.78
C TYR A 541 -3.64 26.59 -5.28
N LEU A 542 -2.56 26.32 -4.53
CA LEU A 542 -2.62 26.27 -3.07
C LEU A 542 -3.02 27.63 -2.48
N ASP A 543 -2.47 28.73 -3.00
CA ASP A 543 -2.79 30.09 -2.52
C ASP A 543 -4.25 30.48 -2.82
N GLU A 544 -4.81 30.02 -3.94
CA GLU A 544 -6.23 30.21 -4.23
C GLU A 544 -7.11 29.30 -3.38
N ALA A 545 -6.69 28.06 -3.15
CA ALA A 545 -7.39 27.13 -2.26
C ALA A 545 -7.53 27.70 -0.84
N ASP A 546 -6.47 28.32 -0.30
CA ASP A 546 -6.52 28.99 1.01
C ASP A 546 -7.58 30.10 1.05
N LYS A 547 -7.69 30.90 -0.02
CA LYS A 547 -8.72 31.96 -0.10
C LYS A 547 -10.12 31.38 -0.19
N GLN A 548 -10.31 30.32 -0.97
CA GLN A 548 -11.63 29.69 -1.14
C GLN A 548 -12.08 28.91 0.08
N ALA A 549 -11.14 28.34 0.85
CA ALA A 549 -11.44 27.71 2.13
C ALA A 549 -12.00 28.72 3.15
N GLY A 550 -11.55 29.98 3.10
CA GLY A 550 -12.08 31.05 3.96
C GLY A 550 -11.80 30.77 5.43
N ASP A 551 -12.85 30.53 6.21
CA ASP A 551 -12.80 30.18 7.64
C ASP A 551 -13.01 28.69 7.91
N ASP A 552 -13.03 27.84 6.88
CA ASP A 552 -13.16 26.39 7.01
C ASP A 552 -11.85 25.76 7.53
N GLU A 553 -11.70 25.71 8.86
CA GLU A 553 -10.51 25.18 9.53
C GLU A 553 -10.12 23.76 9.06
N LYS A 554 -11.10 22.93 8.71
CA LYS A 554 -10.84 21.57 8.22
C LYS A 554 -10.16 21.63 6.85
N ALA A 555 -10.71 22.42 5.92
CA ALA A 555 -10.11 22.58 4.60
C ALA A 555 -8.73 23.24 4.68
N LEU A 556 -8.58 24.29 5.49
CA LEU A 556 -7.30 24.99 5.71
C LEU A 556 -6.23 24.04 6.28
N GLY A 557 -6.57 23.18 7.23
CA GLY A 557 -5.63 22.19 7.77
C GLY A 557 -5.12 21.22 6.72
N TRP A 558 -6.01 20.74 5.84
CA TRP A 558 -5.60 19.85 4.74
C TRP A 558 -4.79 20.55 3.65
N ILE A 559 -5.13 21.80 3.32
CA ILE A 559 -4.34 22.62 2.39
C ILE A 559 -2.95 22.87 2.96
N ARG A 560 -2.84 23.18 4.27
CA ARG A 560 -1.55 23.35 4.95
C ARG A 560 -0.71 22.07 4.91
N LEU A 561 -1.30 20.89 5.11
CA LEU A 561 -0.57 19.62 4.96
C LEU A 561 -0.07 19.42 3.52
N ALA A 562 -0.90 19.70 2.52
CA ALA A 562 -0.52 19.63 1.11
C ALA A 562 0.60 20.62 0.79
N ARG A 563 0.53 21.84 1.33
CA ARG A 563 1.53 22.91 1.19
C ARG A 563 2.87 22.53 1.80
N ILE A 564 2.89 21.96 3.01
CA ILE A 564 4.12 21.48 3.67
C ILE A 564 4.83 20.45 2.78
N GLN A 565 4.10 19.49 2.21
CA GLN A 565 4.69 18.48 1.35
C GLN A 565 5.05 19.02 -0.04
N TYR A 566 4.31 20.00 -0.54
CA TYR A 566 4.69 20.78 -1.73
C TYR A 566 6.04 21.46 -1.55
N GLU A 567 6.22 22.20 -0.43
CA GLU A 567 7.46 22.91 -0.14
C GLU A 567 8.67 21.98 -0.10
N GLN A 568 8.51 20.80 0.49
CA GLN A 568 9.55 19.76 0.52
C GLN A 568 10.07 19.41 -0.88
N TYR A 569 9.19 18.97 -1.79
CA TYR A 569 9.64 18.55 -3.12
C TYR A 569 9.96 19.75 -4.02
N ALA A 570 9.33 20.90 -3.82
CA ALA A 570 9.60 22.12 -4.56
C ALA A 570 11.03 22.59 -4.28
N LEU A 571 11.45 22.66 -3.01
CA LEU A 571 12.81 23.03 -2.62
C LEU A 571 13.84 22.05 -3.21
N LEU A 572 13.56 20.74 -3.16
CA LEU A 572 14.43 19.72 -3.76
C LEU A 572 14.56 19.88 -5.28
N ALA A 573 13.43 19.99 -5.99
CA ALA A 573 13.42 20.17 -7.44
C ALA A 573 14.15 21.44 -7.86
N ARG A 574 13.93 22.51 -7.10
CA ARG A 574 14.57 23.80 -7.26
C ARG A 574 16.07 23.77 -7.07
N MET A 575 16.66 22.84 -6.31
CA MET A 575 18.12 22.70 -6.23
C MET A 575 18.72 22.05 -7.49
N HIS A 576 17.89 21.42 -8.32
CA HIS A 576 18.31 20.64 -9.48
C HIS A 576 18.21 21.39 -10.82
N HIS A 577 17.45 22.49 -10.86
CA HIS A 577 17.24 23.31 -12.08
C HIS A 577 18.53 23.96 -12.60
N GLU A 578 18.60 24.16 -13.91
CA GLU A 578 19.77 24.71 -14.60
C GLU A 578 19.93 26.22 -14.39
N GLY A 579 21.14 26.73 -14.61
CA GLY A 579 21.44 28.17 -14.53
C GLY A 579 21.70 28.70 -13.12
N GLN A 580 21.68 27.84 -12.10
CA GLN A 580 21.94 28.24 -10.72
C GLN A 580 23.43 28.31 -10.40
N THR A 581 23.79 29.38 -9.71
CA THR A 581 25.08 29.54 -9.05
C THR A 581 25.18 28.62 -7.84
N ARG A 582 26.41 28.31 -7.43
CA ARG A 582 26.68 27.55 -6.21
C ARG A 582 26.07 28.19 -4.95
N GLU A 583 26.00 29.52 -4.93
CA GLU A 583 25.43 30.29 -3.83
C GLU A 583 23.90 30.13 -3.76
N GLU A 584 23.20 30.15 -4.89
CA GLU A 584 21.76 29.91 -4.95
C GLU A 584 21.38 28.49 -4.49
N VAL A 585 22.14 27.48 -4.91
CA VAL A 585 21.94 26.10 -4.44
C VAL A 585 22.20 26.00 -2.94
N ARG A 586 23.23 26.67 -2.42
CA ARG A 586 23.53 26.73 -0.96
C ARG A 586 22.40 27.37 -0.18
N LYS A 587 21.87 28.49 -0.67
CA LYS A 587 20.74 29.18 -0.04
C LYS A 587 19.52 28.27 0.04
N ARG A 588 19.13 27.65 -1.08
CA ARG A 588 17.98 26.71 -1.14
C ARG A 588 18.15 25.52 -0.21
N ALA A 589 19.37 24.99 -0.08
CA ALA A 589 19.67 23.94 0.89
C ALA A 589 19.49 24.44 2.34
N GLY A 590 19.90 25.68 2.63
CA GLY A 590 19.62 26.34 3.91
C GLY A 590 18.12 26.49 4.19
N ASP A 591 17.36 26.96 3.20
CA ASP A 591 15.89 27.10 3.29
C ASP A 591 15.22 25.74 3.56
N TYR A 592 15.69 24.66 2.92
CA TYR A 592 15.22 23.31 3.19
C TYR A 592 15.52 22.88 4.63
N TYR A 593 16.72 23.11 5.16
CA TYR A 593 17.01 22.78 6.55
C TYR A 593 16.20 23.59 7.56
N ALA A 594 15.94 24.87 7.28
CA ALA A 594 15.08 25.70 8.11
C ALA A 594 13.64 25.17 8.12
N TRP A 595 13.10 24.84 6.94
CA TRP A 595 11.79 24.17 6.82
C TRP A 595 11.76 22.85 7.60
N VAL A 596 12.80 22.01 7.48
CA VAL A 596 12.92 20.77 8.26
C VAL A 596 12.83 21.05 9.77
N ASP A 597 13.55 22.07 10.26
CA ASP A 597 13.53 22.44 11.69
C ASP A 597 12.16 22.91 12.16
N GLU A 598 11.46 23.70 11.36
CA GLU A 598 10.08 24.12 11.67
C GLU A 598 9.14 22.91 11.80
N ILE A 599 9.24 21.96 10.87
CA ILE A 599 8.44 20.74 10.85
C ILE A 599 8.76 19.85 12.06
N VAL A 600 10.02 19.76 12.48
CA VAL A 600 10.43 19.05 13.71
C VAL A 600 9.81 19.66 14.96
N GLN A 601 9.62 20.98 15.02
CA GLN A 601 9.08 21.67 16.20
C GLN A 601 7.54 21.74 16.23
N LEU A 602 6.81 21.16 15.25
CA LEU A 602 5.34 21.23 15.20
C LEU A 602 4.66 20.67 16.45
N ASP A 603 5.26 19.70 17.15
CA ASP A 603 4.75 19.20 18.43
C ASP A 603 4.70 20.28 19.53
N LYS A 604 5.61 21.25 19.45
CA LYS A 604 5.72 22.33 20.44
C LYS A 604 5.03 23.60 19.98
N THR A 605 5.08 23.91 18.68
CA THR A 605 4.56 25.17 18.14
C THR A 605 3.09 25.08 17.76
N ASP A 606 2.61 23.91 17.32
CA ASP A 606 1.22 23.69 16.89
C ASP A 606 0.78 22.23 17.08
N PRO A 607 0.66 21.77 18.35
CA PRO A 607 0.34 20.38 18.66
C PRO A 607 -1.02 19.94 18.14
N ASP A 608 -2.00 20.86 18.03
CA ASP A 608 -3.35 20.55 17.58
C ASP A 608 -3.37 20.29 16.07
N PHE A 609 -2.69 21.11 15.27
CA PHE A 609 -2.55 20.85 13.85
C PHE A 609 -1.91 19.48 13.60
N LYS A 610 -0.82 19.20 14.32
CA LYS A 610 -0.11 17.92 14.22
C LYS A 610 -1.03 16.75 14.55
N LYS A 611 -1.68 16.77 15.71
CA LYS A 611 -2.63 15.73 16.12
C LYS A 611 -3.77 15.52 15.13
N ASN A 612 -4.32 16.60 14.58
CA ASN A 612 -5.54 16.56 13.79
C ASN A 612 -5.31 16.27 12.31
N PHE A 613 -4.15 16.62 11.75
CA PHE A 613 -3.88 16.57 10.30
C PHE A 613 -2.58 15.85 9.95
N PHE A 614 -1.67 15.57 10.89
CA PHE A 614 -0.44 14.83 10.63
C PHE A 614 -0.55 13.40 11.16
N PRO A 615 -0.59 12.39 10.27
CA PRO A 615 -0.41 11.00 10.66
C PRO A 615 0.95 10.82 11.34
N ASP A 616 0.92 10.24 12.55
CA ASP A 616 2.00 10.04 13.53
C ASP A 616 3.48 9.97 13.03
N ASP A 617 4.35 10.45 13.93
CA ASP A 617 5.63 11.13 13.74
C ASP A 617 6.76 10.36 13.08
N ASP A 618 6.76 9.04 13.14
CA ASP A 618 7.96 8.33 12.70
C ASP A 618 7.96 8.05 11.19
N ALA A 619 6.79 8.09 10.52
CA ALA A 619 6.63 7.68 9.12
C ALA A 619 6.54 8.88 8.16
N ALA A 620 5.73 9.89 8.48
CA ALA A 620 5.64 11.12 7.68
C ALA A 620 7.00 11.84 7.56
N PHE A 621 7.88 11.65 8.55
CA PHE A 621 9.20 12.29 8.67
C PHE A 621 10.35 11.38 8.23
N GLY A 622 10.07 10.37 7.39
CA GLY A 622 11.06 9.41 6.88
C GLY A 622 12.40 9.96 6.32
N PRO A 623 12.56 11.29 6.05
CA PRO A 623 13.87 11.92 5.85
C PRO A 623 14.27 13.02 6.86
N VAL A 624 13.41 13.45 7.78
CA VAL A 624 13.67 14.58 8.70
C VAL A 624 14.29 14.14 10.03
N TRP A 625 13.83 13.01 10.58
CA TRP A 625 14.16 12.64 11.97
C TRP A 625 15.28 11.60 12.11
N ASN A 626 15.48 10.70 11.15
CA ASN A 626 16.39 9.56 11.32
C ASN A 626 17.34 9.39 10.13
N ASP A 627 18.63 9.59 10.43
CA ASP A 627 19.83 9.45 9.61
C ASP A 627 20.20 10.58 8.65
N ALA A 628 21.37 11.17 8.93
CA ALA A 628 22.14 11.98 7.98
C ALA A 628 22.39 11.24 6.64
N ASP A 629 22.29 9.90 6.61
CA ASP A 629 22.37 9.09 5.39
C ASP A 629 21.11 9.15 4.51
N ARG A 630 19.94 9.50 5.04
CA ARG A 630 18.70 9.65 4.23
C ARG A 630 18.54 11.04 3.63
N LEU A 631 19.08 12.08 4.27
CA LEU A 631 19.33 13.36 3.62
C LEU A 631 20.25 13.17 2.40
N LYS A 632 21.34 12.39 2.51
CA LYS A 632 22.20 12.03 1.35
C LYS A 632 21.43 11.30 0.24
N THR A 633 20.37 10.56 0.59
CA THR A 633 19.53 9.84 -0.38
C THR A 633 18.63 10.81 -1.17
N ASN A 634 18.04 11.81 -0.51
CA ASN A 634 17.31 12.90 -1.18
C ASN A 634 18.22 13.84 -1.96
N PHE A 635 19.40 14.15 -1.43
CA PHE A 635 20.41 14.96 -2.12
C PHE A 635 21.24 14.15 -3.14
N GLY A 636 20.84 12.92 -3.44
CA GLY A 636 21.59 11.95 -4.25
C GLY A 636 22.11 12.53 -5.56
N ARG A 637 23.44 12.68 -5.66
CA ARG A 637 24.24 13.05 -6.84
C ARG A 637 23.90 14.41 -7.49
N LEU A 638 23.88 15.48 -6.69
CA LEU A 638 24.36 16.78 -7.17
C LEU A 638 25.87 16.69 -7.51
N PRO A 639 26.42 17.59 -8.35
CA PRO A 639 27.80 17.47 -8.83
C PRO A 639 28.79 17.24 -7.66
N PRO A 640 29.64 16.19 -7.69
CA PRO A 640 30.52 15.82 -6.57
C PRO A 640 31.36 16.99 -6.04
N GLU A 641 31.76 17.91 -6.92
CA GLU A 641 32.52 19.12 -6.62
C GLU A 641 31.79 20.15 -5.74
N TRP A 642 30.47 20.05 -5.55
CA TRP A 642 29.66 21.02 -4.80
C TRP A 642 29.25 20.55 -3.39
N PHE A 643 29.33 19.25 -3.08
CA PHE A 643 28.57 18.64 -1.97
C PHE A 643 29.37 17.90 -0.88
N HIS A 644 30.53 18.43 -0.47
CA HIS A 644 31.14 18.06 0.82
C HIS A 644 30.63 18.95 1.96
N TRP A 645 29.31 19.07 2.17
CA TRP A 645 28.77 19.93 3.22
C TRP A 645 27.99 19.12 4.26
N ASP A 646 28.53 19.06 5.48
CA ASP A 646 27.77 18.78 6.69
C ASP A 646 26.73 19.89 6.93
N ARG A 647 25.56 19.56 7.47
CA ARG A 647 24.51 20.51 7.89
C ARG A 647 25.10 21.67 8.69
N ALA A 648 26.04 21.39 9.59
CA ALA A 648 26.75 22.42 10.36
C ALA A 648 27.48 23.44 9.47
N ASN A 649 28.11 22.99 8.38
CA ASN A 649 28.82 23.86 7.44
C ASN A 649 27.88 24.70 6.58
N VAL A 650 26.67 24.24 6.28
CA VAL A 650 25.67 25.02 5.51
C VAL A 650 25.08 26.14 6.37
N LEU A 651 24.80 25.86 7.64
CA LEU A 651 24.18 26.80 8.57
C LEU A 651 25.16 27.87 9.11
N GLN A 652 26.47 27.60 9.15
CA GLN A 652 27.47 28.53 9.69
C GLN A 652 27.85 29.71 8.78
N SER A 653 27.41 29.74 7.52
CA SER A 653 27.77 30.79 6.56
C SER A 653 26.65 31.77 6.25
N GLN A 654 25.59 31.80 7.06
CA GLN A 654 24.53 32.80 6.96
C GLN A 654 24.90 34.07 7.70
#